data_AF-A0A5N4B0T9-F1
#
_entry.id   AF-A0A5N4B0T9-F1
#
_cell.length_a   1.000
_cell.length_b   1.000
_cell.length_c   1.000
_cell.angle_alpha   90.00
_cell.angle_beta   90.00
_cell.angle_gamma   90.00
#
_symmetry.space_group_name_H-M   'P 1'
#
loop_
_entity.id
_entity.type
_entity.pdbx_description
1 polymer ?
#
loop_
_entity_poly.entity_id
_entity_poly.type
_entity_poly.pdbx_seq_one_letter_code
_entity_poly.pdbx_strand_id
1 'polypeptide(L)'
;MAPILTDSNSKDGIEEDVTIDRSALFPADWPEQVSLIFEEHFINNPPESNIDQISDCVKQVEKTKVRKLQSSSFYKVKVNGEKVLREWLVYSPQTGSVYCYDWKNINEALKSHESSSEHITCIGTLVTRRRVEGRIDTDIENVYLQEKEYWRALLQRVVATIKFLAKNGLAFYGSTTKIFAKGNGHFLSALEYLSEFDPFLANHLKRYGNPGSGHVNYISPSTCNEFIALLADAVKKFIVSELQTAKYFSIIVDSTPDISNVDQMSIIVRYVLPDGRPVERFLGFVQITSHTAENLAHVILGQLEDLGIDINYCRGQSYDNASNMSGRYNGLQAKIKTVTNSAHFVPCSSHSLNLVSNSAAECCLQAAIYFENVQSLYNFFSVSTYRWSILQKNLATSNNPKLTVVKRLCDTRWSARADAIKSIALGFDQIKMALQELDDDSKQKRCTAVEAIDLLKKMNTFEFAFMTIFWKKILDRTNATSKSLQEMTGSLTVACSLYDSLVKFVENLRNQSDDIESEAKQLQPNNQHYADFASRSRKRKKFADEGLGEEVLLTGRENFKINTFIPICDKLIRELKKRMESYSSVNDIFNIFFTDSSDKVFQTSLKNIEKFYAKDINIMELPDEIEQFKQLCKGNNVAKNPEDMLEFIINSNIVSTFCNIEILLRIYRSIPISNASGERSFSTLKRVKTYLRNCLNQDNTSSLAVLNVESDILNVIDK
;
A
#
# COMPACT_ATOMS: atom_id res chain seq x y z
N MET A 1 61.00 -58.28 53.23
CA MET A 1 62.13 -57.59 53.91
C MET A 1 61.55 -56.49 54.78
N ALA A 2 62.23 -56.12 55.87
CA ALA A 2 61.88 -55.07 56.83
C ALA A 2 63.21 -54.51 57.41
N PRO A 3 63.25 -53.49 58.30
CA PRO A 3 62.20 -52.62 58.86
C PRO A 3 62.61 -51.10 58.83
N ILE A 4 62.18 -50.30 59.83
CA ILE A 4 62.66 -48.94 60.26
C ILE A 4 61.93 -47.77 59.53
N LEU A 5 61.00 -46.97 60.12
CA LEU A 5 60.93 -46.13 61.36
C LEU A 5 61.78 -44.82 61.21
N THR A 6 61.44 -43.60 61.65
CA THR A 6 60.31 -42.89 62.36
C THR A 6 60.59 -41.35 62.20
N ASP A 7 59.80 -40.31 62.51
CA ASP A 7 58.52 -39.97 63.22
C ASP A 7 58.08 -38.53 62.73
N SER A 8 57.11 -37.71 63.19
CA SER A 8 56.03 -37.65 64.24
C SER A 8 55.06 -36.46 63.92
N ASN A 9 54.12 -36.12 64.83
CA ASN A 9 53.34 -34.84 64.96
C ASN A 9 52.37 -34.45 63.80
N SER A 10 51.03 -34.63 63.90
CA SER A 10 50.00 -33.88 64.71
C SER A 10 49.52 -32.56 64.04
N LYS A 11 48.23 -32.17 64.02
CA LYS A 11 47.05 -32.60 64.82
C LYS A 11 45.71 -32.07 64.22
N ASP A 12 44.56 -32.68 64.60
CA ASP A 12 43.16 -32.18 64.55
C ASP A 12 42.53 -31.81 63.16
N GLY A 13 41.21 -31.83 62.93
CA GLY A 13 40.11 -32.43 63.72
C GLY A 13 38.66 -31.99 63.38
N ILE A 14 37.97 -32.76 62.52
CA ILE A 14 36.48 -32.91 62.39
C ILE A 14 35.65 -31.77 61.70
N GLU A 15 34.68 -32.19 60.89
CA GLU A 15 33.62 -31.40 60.23
C GLU A 15 32.29 -31.48 61.01
N GLU A 16 31.39 -30.50 60.87
CA GLU A 16 29.95 -30.71 61.06
C GLU A 16 29.14 -29.82 60.09
N ASP A 17 28.08 -30.37 59.50
CA ASP A 17 27.40 -29.84 58.30
C ASP A 17 26.08 -29.12 58.67
N VAL A 18 25.74 -28.01 57.98
CA VAL A 18 24.55 -27.19 58.30
C VAL A 18 23.66 -26.99 57.08
N THR A 19 22.57 -27.75 57.01
CA THR A 19 21.55 -27.63 55.97
C THR A 19 20.72 -26.35 56.13
N ILE A 20 20.81 -25.44 55.16
CA ILE A 20 19.96 -24.23 55.09
C ILE A 20 18.56 -24.60 54.58
N ASP A 21 17.52 -24.23 55.34
CA ASP A 21 16.12 -24.46 54.97
C ASP A 21 15.60 -23.42 53.94
N ARG A 22 14.61 -23.82 53.14
CA ARG A 22 14.01 -23.02 52.06
C ARG A 22 13.18 -21.81 52.55
N SER A 23 13.06 -21.62 53.86
CA SER A 23 12.40 -20.46 54.47
C SER A 23 13.20 -19.16 54.34
N ALA A 24 14.52 -19.21 54.14
CA ALA A 24 15.42 -18.05 54.21
C ALA A 24 15.42 -17.09 52.99
N LEU A 25 14.47 -17.23 52.04
CA LEU A 25 14.52 -16.50 50.75
C LEU A 25 14.39 -14.96 50.84
N PHE A 26 13.92 -14.40 51.96
CA PHE A 26 13.78 -12.95 52.14
C PHE A 26 14.70 -12.43 53.26
N PRO A 27 15.38 -11.27 53.08
CA PRO A 27 16.19 -10.62 54.13
C PRO A 27 15.44 -10.18 55.40
N ALA A 28 14.14 -10.44 55.49
CA ALA A 28 13.33 -10.23 56.68
C ALA A 28 13.40 -11.40 57.67
N ASP A 29 13.69 -12.61 57.17
CA ASP A 29 13.60 -13.88 57.90
C ASP A 29 15.00 -14.43 58.27
N TRP A 30 16.03 -13.60 58.13
CA TRP A 30 17.43 -13.93 58.42
C TRP A 30 17.72 -13.84 59.94
N PRO A 31 18.57 -14.72 60.50
CA PRO A 31 18.92 -14.68 61.92
C PRO A 31 19.78 -13.45 62.26
N GLU A 32 19.63 -12.92 63.49
CA GLU A 32 20.39 -11.74 63.97
C GLU A 32 21.92 -11.96 64.01
N GLN A 33 22.37 -13.22 63.99
CA GLN A 33 23.76 -13.59 63.80
C GLN A 33 23.87 -14.51 62.58
N VAL A 34 24.59 -14.02 61.56
CA VAL A 34 24.80 -14.71 60.29
C VAL A 34 26.14 -15.43 60.33
N SER A 35 26.20 -16.67 59.82
CA SER A 35 27.46 -17.42 59.70
C SER A 35 28.10 -17.18 58.33
N LEU A 36 29.43 -17.31 58.23
CA LEU A 36 30.18 -17.17 56.97
C LEU A 36 29.63 -18.06 55.83
N ILE A 37 29.13 -19.25 56.16
CA ILE A 37 28.52 -20.18 55.20
C ILE A 37 27.18 -19.64 54.67
N PHE A 38 26.39 -18.96 55.52
CA PHE A 38 25.15 -18.30 55.11
C PHE A 38 25.44 -17.03 54.29
N GLU A 39 26.50 -16.28 54.62
CA GLU A 39 26.99 -15.17 53.80
C GLU A 39 27.44 -15.66 52.40
N GLU A 40 28.28 -16.70 52.32
CA GLU A 40 28.67 -17.31 51.04
C GLU A 40 27.47 -17.85 50.26
N HIS A 41 26.47 -18.43 50.93
CA HIS A 41 25.27 -18.93 50.25
C HIS A 41 24.53 -17.83 49.48
N PHE A 42 24.27 -16.68 50.12
CA PHE A 42 23.55 -15.56 49.51
C PHE A 42 24.42 -14.64 48.64
N ILE A 43 25.75 -14.65 48.80
CA ILE A 43 26.68 -14.05 47.83
C ILE A 43 26.63 -14.81 46.50
N ASN A 44 26.55 -16.14 46.54
CA ASN A 44 26.47 -16.99 45.33
C ASN A 44 25.03 -17.14 44.79
N ASN A 45 24.01 -16.95 45.64
CA ASN A 45 22.59 -17.02 45.28
C ASN A 45 21.85 -15.76 45.79
N PRO A 46 22.08 -14.57 45.17
CA PRO A 46 21.42 -13.35 45.59
C PRO A 46 19.89 -13.45 45.42
N PRO A 47 19.07 -12.97 46.38
CA PRO A 47 17.61 -13.04 46.27
C PRO A 47 17.08 -12.33 45.02
N GLU A 48 16.22 -13.01 44.26
CA GLU A 48 15.64 -12.47 43.02
C GLU A 48 14.79 -11.20 43.30
N SER A 49 14.90 -10.20 42.41
CA SER A 49 14.24 -8.90 42.60
C SER A 49 12.73 -8.99 42.35
N ASN A 50 11.96 -9.09 43.43
CA ASN A 50 10.52 -9.36 43.43
C ASN A 50 9.62 -8.14 43.13
N ILE A 51 10.00 -7.33 42.13
CA ILE A 51 9.33 -6.07 41.77
C ILE A 51 7.85 -6.23 41.41
N ASP A 52 7.46 -7.39 40.89
CA ASP A 52 6.07 -7.71 40.53
C ASP A 52 5.15 -7.84 41.77
N GLN A 53 5.70 -8.02 42.97
CA GLN A 53 4.97 -8.16 44.23
C GLN A 53 4.63 -6.81 44.92
N ILE A 54 4.84 -5.68 44.23
CA ILE A 54 4.67 -4.31 44.78
C ILE A 54 3.20 -3.82 44.73
N SER A 55 2.28 -4.55 44.11
CA SER A 55 0.87 -4.20 43.87
C SER A 55 0.19 -3.51 45.07
N ASP A 56 0.28 -4.15 46.23
CA ASP A 56 -0.48 -3.83 47.45
C ASP A 56 0.30 -2.99 48.47
N CYS A 57 1.45 -2.42 48.08
CA CYS A 57 2.35 -1.70 48.98
C CYS A 57 1.83 -0.29 49.39
N VAL A 58 0.76 -0.27 50.21
CA VAL A 58 0.09 0.94 50.71
C VAL A 58 -0.02 0.88 52.25
N LYS A 59 0.96 1.43 52.96
CA LYS A 59 0.88 1.59 54.42
C LYS A 59 0.40 2.99 54.79
N GLN A 60 -0.75 3.04 55.47
CA GLN A 60 -1.24 4.24 56.15
C GLN A 60 -0.49 4.39 57.48
N VAL A 61 0.19 5.52 57.68
CA VAL A 61 1.00 5.77 58.89
C VAL A 61 0.21 6.61 59.90
N GLU A 62 -0.65 7.51 59.40
CA GLU A 62 -1.55 8.36 60.20
C GLU A 62 -2.90 8.49 59.46
N LYS A 63 -3.96 8.94 60.16
CA LYS A 63 -5.29 9.15 59.55
C LYS A 63 -5.29 10.04 58.29
N THR A 64 -4.26 10.87 58.10
CA THR A 64 -4.12 11.80 56.97
C THR A 64 -2.90 11.55 56.08
N LYS A 65 -2.09 10.50 56.33
CA LYS A 65 -0.86 10.22 55.54
C LYS A 65 -0.69 8.75 55.18
N VAL A 66 -0.55 8.52 53.88
CA VAL A 66 -0.27 7.23 53.25
C VAL A 66 1.07 7.34 52.52
N ARG A 67 1.94 6.33 52.65
CA ARG A 67 3.14 6.18 51.82
C ARG A 67 2.96 4.97 50.90
N LYS A 68 3.28 5.14 49.62
CA LYS A 68 3.29 4.07 48.60
C LYS A 68 4.69 3.97 47.99
N LEU A 69 5.21 2.75 47.90
CA LEU A 69 6.42 2.44 47.14
C LEU A 69 6.05 2.40 45.64
N GLN A 70 6.92 2.91 44.77
CA GLN A 70 6.74 2.86 43.32
C GLN A 70 7.85 2.02 42.68
N SER A 71 7.52 1.27 41.62
CA SER A 71 8.49 0.52 40.84
C SER A 71 9.61 1.41 40.27
N SER A 72 9.31 2.67 39.98
CA SER A 72 10.29 3.71 39.59
C SER A 72 11.45 3.86 40.59
N SER A 73 11.26 3.59 41.88
CA SER A 73 12.30 3.62 42.91
C SER A 73 13.37 2.53 42.73
N PHE A 74 13.08 1.47 41.96
CA PHE A 74 14.04 0.40 41.64
C PHE A 74 14.92 0.75 40.43
N TYR A 75 14.71 1.90 39.76
CA TYR A 75 15.49 2.28 38.57
C TYR A 75 16.34 3.54 38.78
N LYS A 76 17.60 3.50 38.35
CA LYS A 76 18.51 4.66 38.23
C LYS A 76 18.35 5.27 36.85
N VAL A 77 17.96 6.55 36.78
CA VAL A 77 17.94 7.31 35.52
C VAL A 77 19.36 7.84 35.27
N LYS A 78 19.92 7.56 34.09
CA LYS A 78 21.18 8.14 33.60
C LYS A 78 20.94 9.56 33.08
N VAL A 79 22.03 10.33 32.88
CA VAL A 79 21.96 11.72 32.38
C VAL A 79 21.39 11.82 30.95
N ASN A 80 21.46 10.74 30.16
CA ASN A 80 20.82 10.63 28.84
C ASN A 80 19.36 10.11 28.88
N GLY A 81 18.76 9.96 30.07
CA GLY A 81 17.37 9.51 30.25
C GLY A 81 17.16 8.00 30.34
N GLU A 82 18.17 7.17 30.07
CA GLU A 82 18.05 5.70 30.19
C GLU A 82 17.77 5.26 31.63
N LYS A 83 16.90 4.27 31.82
CA LYS A 83 16.59 3.66 33.12
C LYS A 83 17.32 2.33 33.26
N VAL A 84 18.15 2.19 34.31
CA VAL A 84 18.86 0.95 34.65
C VAL A 84 18.31 0.41 35.97
N LEU A 85 18.08 -0.91 36.05
CA LEU A 85 17.56 -1.57 37.24
C LEU A 85 18.58 -1.59 38.40
N ARG A 86 18.10 -1.53 39.65
CA ARG A 86 18.86 -1.74 40.88
C ARG A 86 18.64 -3.17 41.37
N GLU A 87 19.37 -4.12 40.78
CA GLU A 87 19.25 -5.55 41.09
C GLU A 87 19.57 -5.88 42.57
N TRP A 88 20.35 -5.02 43.23
CA TRP A 88 20.68 -5.07 44.66
C TRP A 88 19.60 -4.55 45.62
N LEU A 89 18.43 -4.14 45.11
CA LEU A 89 17.32 -3.61 45.92
C LEU A 89 16.18 -4.63 45.99
N VAL A 90 15.85 -5.09 47.21
CA VAL A 90 14.85 -6.15 47.47
C VAL A 90 13.79 -5.65 48.45
N TYR A 91 12.52 -6.02 48.20
CA TYR A 91 11.37 -5.70 49.03
C TYR A 91 10.85 -6.97 49.73
N SER A 92 10.49 -6.90 51.02
CA SER A 92 9.75 -7.98 51.67
C SER A 92 8.26 -7.61 51.77
N PRO A 93 7.35 -8.36 51.13
CA PRO A 93 5.91 -8.17 51.31
C PRO A 93 5.45 -8.46 52.73
N GLN A 94 6.14 -9.35 53.46
CA GLN A 94 5.77 -9.77 54.82
C GLN A 94 5.99 -8.64 55.83
N THR A 95 7.17 -8.00 55.83
CA THR A 95 7.45 -6.86 56.71
C THR A 95 7.00 -5.52 56.12
N GLY A 96 6.85 -5.44 54.79
CA GLY A 96 6.53 -4.22 54.05
C GLY A 96 7.68 -3.20 54.06
N SER A 97 8.92 -3.70 53.97
CA SER A 97 10.17 -2.93 54.05
C SER A 97 11.11 -3.23 52.87
N VAL A 98 12.05 -2.32 52.60
CA VAL A 98 13.07 -2.44 51.54
C VAL A 98 14.46 -2.47 52.20
N TYR A 99 15.32 -3.37 51.73
CA TYR A 99 16.62 -3.67 52.34
C TYR A 99 17.78 -3.28 51.39
N CYS A 100 18.93 -2.87 51.94
CA CYS A 100 20.10 -2.33 51.23
C CYS A 100 21.37 -2.42 52.09
N TYR A 101 22.56 -2.57 51.49
CA TYR A 101 23.79 -3.00 52.19
C TYR A 101 24.67 -1.90 52.84
N ASP A 102 24.77 -0.68 52.29
CA ASP A 102 25.26 0.51 53.02
C ASP A 102 24.66 1.79 52.42
N TRP A 103 24.40 2.78 53.26
CA TRP A 103 23.48 3.88 52.97
C TRP A 103 24.17 5.24 52.75
N LYS A 104 25.35 5.51 53.34
CA LYS A 104 25.74 6.92 53.57
C LYS A 104 26.54 7.62 52.46
N ASN A 105 27.48 6.97 51.77
CA ASN A 105 28.32 7.64 50.72
C ASN A 105 28.57 6.78 49.47
N ILE A 106 27.67 5.82 49.17
CA ILE A 106 27.94 4.74 48.20
C ILE A 106 28.32 5.20 46.78
N ASN A 107 27.78 6.32 46.27
CA ASN A 107 28.12 6.81 44.92
C ASN A 107 29.52 7.46 44.82
N GLU A 108 30.10 7.92 45.93
CA GLU A 108 31.48 8.44 45.96
C GLU A 108 32.47 7.33 46.29
N ALA A 109 32.11 6.42 47.22
CA ALA A 109 32.91 5.24 47.52
C ALA A 109 33.08 4.33 46.30
N LEU A 110 32.01 4.06 45.55
CA LEU A 110 32.07 3.28 44.31
C LEU A 110 32.91 3.98 43.24
N LYS A 111 32.71 5.27 42.97
CA LYS A 111 33.54 6.02 42.02
C LYS A 111 35.03 6.00 42.41
N SER A 112 35.33 6.21 43.69
CA SER A 112 36.69 6.17 44.22
C SER A 112 37.31 4.79 43.98
N HIS A 113 36.59 3.72 44.30
CA HIS A 113 37.04 2.34 44.06
C HIS A 113 37.19 2.02 42.57
N GLU A 114 36.19 2.27 41.73
CA GLU A 114 36.20 2.10 40.26
C GLU A 114 37.38 2.83 39.61
N SER A 115 37.75 4.01 40.12
CA SER A 115 38.88 4.82 39.65
C SER A 115 40.23 4.49 40.30
N SER A 116 40.26 3.60 41.30
CA SER A 116 41.49 3.27 42.04
C SER A 116 42.49 2.50 41.19
N SER A 117 43.78 2.77 41.41
CA SER A 117 44.91 2.02 40.84
C SER A 117 44.75 0.51 41.05
N GLU A 118 44.30 0.11 42.23
CA GLU A 118 44.13 -1.25 42.69
C GLU A 118 42.99 -1.94 41.94
N HIS A 119 41.81 -1.31 41.84
CA HIS A 119 40.69 -1.87 41.08
C HIS A 119 41.02 -1.97 39.59
N ILE A 120 41.57 -0.92 38.98
CA ILE A 120 41.93 -0.92 37.55
C ILE A 120 43.00 -1.97 37.27
N THR A 121 43.99 -2.14 38.16
CA THR A 121 45.03 -3.18 38.03
C THR A 121 44.44 -4.57 38.23
N CYS A 122 43.55 -4.78 39.22
CA CYS A 122 42.91 -6.07 39.46
C CYS A 122 41.94 -6.48 38.34
N ILE A 123 41.16 -5.55 37.79
CA ILE A 123 40.32 -5.79 36.61
C ILE A 123 41.19 -6.01 35.36
N GLY A 124 42.27 -5.25 35.19
CA GLY A 124 43.26 -5.49 34.12
C GLY A 124 43.90 -6.89 34.22
N THR A 125 44.21 -7.32 35.43
CA THR A 125 44.75 -8.66 35.73
C THR A 125 43.70 -9.74 35.52
N LEU A 126 42.45 -9.51 35.90
CA LEU A 126 41.32 -10.42 35.67
C LEU A 126 41.04 -10.60 34.18
N VAL A 127 41.02 -9.51 33.41
CA VAL A 127 40.86 -9.54 31.93
C VAL A 127 42.06 -10.22 31.27
N THR A 128 43.26 -10.03 31.80
CA THR A 128 44.47 -10.70 31.31
C THR A 128 44.45 -12.20 31.64
N ARG A 129 44.11 -12.60 32.86
CA ARG A 129 43.95 -14.02 33.25
C ARG A 129 42.84 -14.71 32.46
N ARG A 130 41.67 -14.07 32.28
CA ARG A 130 40.61 -14.56 31.38
C ARG A 130 41.09 -14.79 29.93
N ARG A 131 42.13 -14.09 29.48
CA ARG A 131 42.76 -14.26 28.16
C ARG A 131 43.94 -15.26 28.12
N VAL A 132 44.55 -15.58 29.27
CA VAL A 132 45.77 -16.39 29.36
C VAL A 132 45.51 -17.80 29.89
N GLU A 133 44.61 -17.93 30.88
CA GLU A 133 44.33 -19.18 31.61
C GLU A 133 42.96 -19.78 31.24
N GLY A 134 42.07 -18.99 30.64
CA GLY A 134 40.69 -19.39 30.29
C GLY A 134 39.74 -19.38 31.49
N ARG A 135 38.52 -19.89 31.29
CA ARG A 135 37.52 -20.14 32.35
C ARG A 135 37.01 -21.58 32.25
N ILE A 136 36.53 -22.14 33.35
CA ILE A 136 35.93 -23.49 33.37
C ILE A 136 34.69 -23.55 32.47
N ASP A 137 33.94 -22.46 32.36
CA ASP A 137 32.77 -22.35 31.46
C ASP A 137 33.12 -21.99 30.01
N THR A 138 34.40 -21.77 29.65
CA THR A 138 34.80 -21.39 28.29
C THR A 138 34.43 -22.43 27.25
N ASP A 139 34.52 -23.73 27.53
CA ASP A 139 34.11 -24.76 26.57
C ASP A 139 32.59 -24.83 26.38
N ILE A 140 31.81 -24.55 27.44
CA ILE A 140 30.35 -24.49 27.38
C ILE A 140 29.91 -23.23 26.61
N GLU A 141 30.54 -22.09 26.88
CA GLU A 141 30.36 -20.83 26.16
C GLU A 141 30.70 -20.99 24.66
N ASN A 142 31.81 -21.67 24.34
CA ASN A 142 32.21 -21.99 22.98
C ASN A 142 31.17 -22.88 22.26
N VAL A 143 30.66 -23.94 22.90
CA VAL A 143 29.62 -24.80 22.32
C VAL A 143 28.33 -24.02 22.08
N TYR A 144 27.87 -23.24 23.06
CA TYR A 144 26.67 -22.41 22.92
C TYR A 144 26.82 -21.35 21.80
N LEU A 145 27.99 -20.72 21.67
CA LEU A 145 28.29 -19.79 20.58
C LEU A 145 28.29 -20.51 19.22
N GLN A 146 28.87 -21.70 19.12
CA GLN A 146 28.86 -22.50 17.88
C GLN A 146 27.45 -22.93 17.47
N GLU A 147 26.59 -23.35 18.41
CA GLU A 147 25.18 -23.65 18.12
C GLU A 147 24.42 -22.39 17.67
N LYS A 148 24.66 -21.25 18.34
CA LYS A 148 24.06 -19.96 18.00
C LYS A 148 24.46 -19.48 16.60
N GLU A 149 25.71 -19.67 16.20
CA GLU A 149 26.18 -19.40 14.84
C GLU A 149 25.62 -20.41 13.82
N TYR A 150 25.56 -21.70 14.15
CA TYR A 150 24.95 -22.74 13.32
C TYR A 150 23.49 -22.39 12.98
N TRP A 151 22.66 -22.10 13.99
CA TRP A 151 21.26 -21.75 13.76
C TRP A 151 21.09 -20.41 13.04
N ARG A 152 21.92 -19.40 13.32
CA ARG A 152 21.93 -18.14 12.56
C ARG A 152 22.27 -18.36 11.08
N ALA A 153 23.28 -19.17 10.78
CA ALA A 153 23.68 -19.49 9.42
C ALA A 153 22.57 -20.23 8.65
N LEU A 154 21.82 -21.12 9.31
CA LEU A 154 20.63 -21.74 8.71
C LEU A 154 19.51 -20.71 8.48
N LEU A 155 19.20 -19.91 9.49
CA LEU A 155 18.10 -18.93 9.44
C LEU A 155 18.32 -17.88 8.35
N GLN A 156 19.55 -17.41 8.13
CA GLN A 156 19.90 -16.54 7.00
C GLN A 156 19.49 -17.14 5.65
N ARG A 157 19.73 -18.44 5.43
CA ARG A 157 19.38 -19.15 4.19
C ARG A 157 17.87 -19.34 4.05
N VAL A 158 17.19 -19.72 5.13
CA VAL A 158 15.74 -19.87 5.20
C VAL A 158 15.05 -18.53 4.92
N VAL A 159 15.40 -17.47 5.65
CA VAL A 159 14.83 -16.12 5.51
C VAL A 159 15.14 -15.54 4.12
N ALA A 160 16.34 -15.70 3.58
CA ALA A 160 16.66 -15.29 2.21
C ALA A 160 15.79 -16.00 1.17
N THR A 161 15.52 -17.30 1.35
CA THR A 161 14.62 -18.08 0.47
C THR A 161 13.17 -17.60 0.59
N ILE A 162 12.69 -17.32 1.81
CA ILE A 162 11.36 -16.75 2.06
C ILE A 162 11.22 -15.38 1.38
N LYS A 163 12.20 -14.48 1.56
CA LYS A 163 12.25 -13.15 0.90
C LYS A 163 12.28 -13.27 -0.62
N PHE A 164 13.00 -14.25 -1.17
CA PHE A 164 13.03 -14.54 -2.60
C PHE A 164 11.67 -15.00 -3.16
N LEU A 165 10.97 -15.90 -2.47
CA LEU A 165 9.65 -16.34 -2.94
C LEU A 165 8.58 -15.26 -2.78
N ALA A 166 8.57 -14.55 -1.64
CA ALA A 166 7.59 -13.52 -1.35
C ALA A 166 7.68 -12.34 -2.33
N LYS A 167 8.89 -11.81 -2.60
CA LYS A 167 9.07 -10.70 -3.57
C LYS A 167 8.70 -11.04 -5.00
N ASN A 168 8.75 -12.33 -5.37
CA ASN A 168 8.29 -12.82 -6.67
C ASN A 168 6.81 -13.27 -6.67
N GLY A 169 6.18 -13.38 -5.49
CA GLY A 169 4.77 -13.76 -5.33
C GLY A 169 4.54 -15.27 -5.48
N LEU A 170 5.60 -16.08 -5.41
CA LEU A 170 5.59 -17.51 -5.70
C LEU A 170 4.87 -18.33 -4.62
N ALA A 171 4.48 -19.57 -4.97
CA ALA A 171 3.97 -20.54 -4.01
C ALA A 171 5.11 -21.09 -3.13
N PHE A 172 4.82 -21.39 -1.87
CA PHE A 172 5.84 -21.91 -0.95
C PHE A 172 5.81 -23.44 -0.92
N TYR A 173 4.70 -24.02 -0.49
CA TYR A 173 4.50 -25.47 -0.39
C TYR A 173 3.60 -26.01 -1.51
N GLY A 174 3.76 -27.30 -1.81
CA GLY A 174 2.94 -28.04 -2.76
C GLY A 174 2.06 -29.10 -2.06
N SER A 175 1.92 -30.27 -2.68
CA SER A 175 1.10 -31.39 -2.19
C SER A 175 1.77 -32.23 -1.09
N THR A 176 3.01 -31.92 -0.70
CA THR A 176 3.74 -32.58 0.39
C THR A 176 4.66 -31.58 1.09
N THR A 177 4.95 -31.84 2.36
CA THR A 177 5.87 -31.03 3.21
C THR A 177 7.23 -31.70 3.42
N LYS A 178 7.47 -32.84 2.76
CA LYS A 178 8.74 -33.58 2.85
C LYS A 178 9.77 -33.05 1.86
N ILE A 179 11.01 -32.85 2.31
CA ILE A 179 12.11 -32.47 1.41
C ILE A 179 12.60 -33.69 0.61
N PHE A 180 13.07 -33.45 -0.61
CA PHE A 180 13.37 -34.42 -1.68
C PHE A 180 12.16 -35.25 -2.16
N ALA A 181 10.94 -34.79 -1.92
CA ALA A 181 9.71 -35.45 -2.36
C ALA A 181 9.04 -34.70 -3.52
N LYS A 182 8.61 -35.44 -4.56
CA LYS A 182 7.94 -34.86 -5.73
C LYS A 182 6.70 -34.05 -5.32
N GLY A 183 6.68 -32.77 -5.70
CA GLY A 183 5.56 -31.87 -5.45
C GLY A 183 5.62 -31.14 -4.10
N ASN A 184 6.80 -31.01 -3.49
CA ASN A 184 6.95 -30.35 -2.19
C ASN A 184 6.85 -28.81 -2.20
N GLY A 185 6.99 -28.19 -3.37
CA GLY A 185 6.76 -26.75 -3.58
C GLY A 185 8.05 -25.93 -3.55
N HIS A 186 8.00 -24.74 -4.15
CA HIS A 186 9.21 -23.96 -4.47
C HIS A 186 10.06 -23.58 -3.27
N PHE A 187 9.54 -23.56 -2.03
CA PHE A 187 10.35 -23.32 -0.83
C PHE A 187 11.30 -24.49 -0.54
N LEU A 188 10.77 -25.71 -0.48
CA LEU A 188 11.59 -26.90 -0.25
C LEU A 188 12.48 -27.19 -1.47
N SER A 189 11.96 -27.07 -2.70
CA SER A 189 12.77 -27.22 -3.91
C SER A 189 13.88 -26.17 -4.04
N ALA A 190 13.71 -24.94 -3.53
CA ALA A 190 14.76 -23.92 -3.53
C ALA A 190 15.85 -24.20 -2.48
N LEU A 191 15.49 -24.76 -1.32
CA LEU A 191 16.48 -25.21 -0.33
C LEU A 191 17.27 -26.43 -0.82
N GLU A 192 16.63 -27.34 -1.57
CA GLU A 192 17.30 -28.44 -2.27
C GLU A 192 18.32 -27.90 -3.29
N TYR A 193 17.90 -27.01 -4.18
CA TYR A 193 18.79 -26.36 -5.16
C TYR A 193 19.95 -25.60 -4.51
N LEU A 194 19.70 -24.83 -3.43
CA LEU A 194 20.76 -24.16 -2.69
C LEU A 194 21.75 -25.16 -2.06
N SER A 195 21.29 -26.35 -1.65
CA SER A 195 22.15 -27.38 -1.07
C SER A 195 23.11 -28.06 -2.06
N GLU A 196 22.88 -27.94 -3.37
CA GLU A 196 23.85 -28.37 -4.39
C GLU A 196 25.14 -27.54 -4.34
N PHE A 197 25.04 -26.28 -3.91
CA PHE A 197 26.15 -25.32 -3.83
C PHE A 197 26.59 -25.01 -2.39
N ASP A 198 25.82 -25.44 -1.39
CA ASP A 198 26.03 -25.12 0.02
C ASP A 198 26.18 -26.41 0.87
N PRO A 199 27.43 -26.86 1.15
CA PRO A 199 27.69 -28.06 1.93
C PRO A 199 27.19 -28.00 3.37
N PHE A 200 27.02 -26.81 3.95
CA PHE A 200 26.45 -26.63 5.29
C PHE A 200 24.95 -26.96 5.26
N LEU A 201 24.22 -26.38 4.30
CA LEU A 201 22.79 -26.63 4.11
C LEU A 201 22.55 -28.10 3.72
N ALA A 202 23.34 -28.68 2.82
CA ALA A 202 23.25 -30.10 2.47
C ALA A 202 23.37 -31.02 3.70
N ASN A 203 24.33 -30.76 4.58
CA ASN A 203 24.49 -31.51 5.82
C ASN A 203 23.33 -31.27 6.81
N HIS A 204 22.79 -30.06 6.89
CA HIS A 204 21.60 -29.79 7.70
C HIS A 204 20.38 -30.55 7.19
N LEU A 205 20.04 -30.43 5.89
CA LEU A 205 18.87 -31.08 5.28
C LEU A 205 18.97 -32.61 5.35
N LYS A 206 20.17 -33.18 5.22
CA LYS A 206 20.41 -34.63 5.38
C LYS A 206 20.17 -35.13 6.81
N ARG A 207 20.39 -34.29 7.83
CA ARG A 207 20.20 -34.65 9.26
C ARG A 207 18.79 -34.34 9.76
N TYR A 208 18.22 -33.20 9.34
CA TYR A 208 17.04 -32.59 9.97
C TYR A 208 15.92 -32.21 8.97
N GLY A 209 16.08 -32.48 7.67
CA GLY A 209 15.10 -32.07 6.66
C GLY A 209 13.78 -32.85 6.65
N ASN A 210 13.77 -34.07 7.21
CA ASN A 210 12.55 -34.90 7.39
C ASN A 210 12.55 -35.53 8.81
N PRO A 211 12.54 -34.75 9.90
CA PRO A 211 12.94 -35.23 11.22
C PRO A 211 11.82 -35.97 11.98
N GLY A 212 10.57 -35.88 11.53
CA GLY A 212 9.41 -36.38 12.26
C GLY A 212 8.82 -35.37 13.25
N SER A 213 7.94 -35.84 14.13
CA SER A 213 7.30 -35.04 15.19
C SER A 213 8.18 -34.94 16.44
N GLY A 214 8.17 -33.79 17.11
CA GLY A 214 8.90 -33.58 18.37
C GLY A 214 10.29 -32.95 18.21
N HIS A 215 10.71 -32.61 16.98
CA HIS A 215 11.99 -31.96 16.70
C HIS A 215 11.78 -30.53 16.16
N VAL A 216 12.71 -29.62 16.48
CA VAL A 216 12.72 -28.24 15.98
C VAL A 216 12.93 -28.24 14.46
N ASN A 217 12.06 -27.55 13.72
CA ASN A 217 12.08 -27.55 12.26
C ASN A 217 11.73 -26.17 11.66
N TYR A 218 12.78 -25.40 11.33
CA TYR A 218 12.68 -24.07 10.72
C TYR A 218 12.27 -24.07 9.23
N ILE A 219 12.18 -25.25 8.59
CA ILE A 219 11.68 -25.40 7.22
C ILE A 219 10.24 -25.94 7.17
N SER A 220 9.54 -25.90 8.32
CA SER A 220 8.14 -26.31 8.43
C SER A 220 7.16 -25.21 7.98
N PRO A 221 5.95 -25.55 7.49
CA PRO A 221 4.97 -24.54 7.06
C PRO A 221 4.54 -23.56 8.16
N SER A 222 4.44 -24.02 9.40
CA SER A 222 4.14 -23.18 10.57
C SER A 222 5.20 -22.10 10.77
N THR A 223 6.47 -22.49 10.84
CA THR A 223 7.57 -21.56 11.11
C THR A 223 7.87 -20.66 9.90
N CYS A 224 7.61 -21.12 8.67
CA CYS A 224 7.67 -20.23 7.50
C CYS A 224 6.55 -19.17 7.48
N ASN A 225 5.33 -19.52 7.90
CA ASN A 225 4.25 -18.54 8.05
C ASN A 225 4.56 -17.52 9.17
N GLU A 226 5.18 -17.96 10.26
CA GLU A 226 5.70 -17.10 11.33
C GLU A 226 6.75 -16.11 10.81
N PHE A 227 7.76 -16.59 10.05
CA PHE A 227 8.73 -15.69 9.40
C PHE A 227 8.09 -14.75 8.38
N ILE A 228 7.06 -15.19 7.62
CA ILE A 228 6.29 -14.32 6.71
C ILE A 228 5.58 -13.20 7.48
N ALA A 229 4.97 -13.51 8.63
CA ALA A 229 4.33 -12.52 9.48
C ALA A 229 5.34 -11.53 10.09
N LEU A 230 6.45 -12.03 10.64
CA LEU A 230 7.51 -11.19 11.22
C LEU A 230 8.17 -10.26 10.18
N LEU A 231 8.44 -10.75 8.97
CA LEU A 231 8.95 -9.91 7.88
C LEU A 231 7.93 -8.86 7.43
N ALA A 232 6.64 -9.20 7.39
CA ALA A 232 5.60 -8.24 6.99
C ALA A 232 5.37 -7.17 8.07
N ASP A 233 5.41 -7.55 9.35
CA ASP A 233 5.40 -6.63 10.49
C ASP A 233 6.62 -5.68 10.48
N ALA A 234 7.82 -6.18 10.18
CA ALA A 234 9.01 -5.35 10.01
C ALA A 234 8.87 -4.34 8.86
N VAL A 235 8.29 -4.74 7.72
CA VAL A 235 7.95 -3.82 6.60
C VAL A 235 6.93 -2.77 7.04
N LYS A 236 5.85 -3.15 7.73
CA LYS A 236 4.85 -2.19 8.24
C LYS A 236 5.45 -1.21 9.23
N LYS A 237 6.29 -1.67 10.16
CA LYS A 237 6.99 -0.81 11.14
C LYS A 237 7.93 0.18 10.47
N PHE A 238 8.63 -0.23 9.41
CA PHE A 238 9.43 0.68 8.59
C PHE A 238 8.56 1.78 7.96
N ILE A 239 7.45 1.42 7.31
CA ILE A 239 6.49 2.36 6.70
C ILE A 239 5.89 3.31 7.74
N VAL A 240 5.51 2.80 8.92
CA VAL A 240 5.01 3.62 10.03
C VAL A 240 6.07 4.62 10.51
N SER A 241 7.35 4.23 10.58
CA SER A 241 8.43 5.14 10.97
C SER A 241 8.71 6.23 9.92
N GLU A 242 8.63 5.91 8.62
CA GLU A 242 8.67 6.92 7.54
C GLU A 242 7.46 7.86 7.63
N LEU A 243 6.25 7.33 7.85
CA LEU A 243 5.02 8.12 7.94
C LEU A 243 5.00 9.04 9.17
N GLN A 244 5.46 8.57 10.34
CA GLN A 244 5.62 9.38 11.54
C GLN A 244 6.64 10.52 11.32
N THR A 245 7.71 10.26 10.56
CA THR A 245 8.69 11.28 10.15
C THR A 245 8.10 12.27 9.15
N ALA A 246 7.32 11.80 8.18
CA ALA A 246 6.63 12.64 7.19
C ALA A 246 5.52 13.51 7.83
N LYS A 247 4.96 13.05 8.95
CA LYS A 247 3.81 13.59 9.71
C LYS A 247 2.50 13.56 8.92
N TYR A 248 2.43 14.30 7.82
CA TYR A 248 1.21 14.44 7.01
C TYR A 248 1.11 13.34 5.95
N PHE A 249 -0.06 12.72 5.85
CA PHE A 249 -0.33 11.65 4.90
C PHE A 249 -1.76 11.73 4.34
N SER A 250 -2.05 10.88 3.36
CA SER A 250 -3.38 10.67 2.82
C SER A 250 -3.69 9.18 2.72
N ILE A 251 -4.97 8.80 2.81
CA ILE A 251 -5.41 7.41 2.62
C ILE A 251 -5.94 7.16 1.20
N ILE A 252 -5.50 6.07 0.59
CA ILE A 252 -5.99 5.55 -0.68
C ILE A 252 -6.62 4.18 -0.35
N VAL A 253 -7.93 4.06 -0.54
CA VAL A 253 -8.65 2.81 -0.25
C VAL A 253 -9.51 2.39 -1.44
N ASP A 254 -9.42 1.11 -1.76
CA ASP A 254 -10.13 0.47 -2.86
C ASP A 254 -10.53 -0.95 -2.41
N SER A 255 -11.53 -1.59 -3.03
CA SER A 255 -11.95 -2.94 -2.66
C SER A 255 -12.24 -3.84 -3.87
N THR A 256 -11.98 -5.15 -3.70
CA THR A 256 -12.29 -6.14 -4.74
C THR A 256 -12.60 -7.51 -4.13
N PRO A 257 -13.54 -8.28 -4.70
CA PRO A 257 -13.73 -9.67 -4.31
C PRO A 257 -12.53 -10.51 -4.75
N ASP A 258 -12.01 -11.33 -3.84
CA ASP A 258 -11.01 -12.34 -4.15
C ASP A 258 -11.62 -13.57 -4.86
N ILE A 259 -10.80 -14.57 -5.14
CA ILE A 259 -11.22 -15.81 -5.83
C ILE A 259 -12.15 -16.72 -5.01
N SER A 260 -12.38 -16.42 -3.72
CA SER A 260 -13.42 -17.04 -2.89
C SER A 260 -14.70 -16.20 -2.83
N ASN A 261 -14.75 -15.06 -3.53
CA ASN A 261 -15.78 -14.02 -3.38
C ASN A 261 -15.79 -13.39 -1.97
N VAL A 262 -14.63 -13.30 -1.32
CA VAL A 262 -14.45 -12.53 -0.09
C VAL A 262 -13.91 -11.17 -0.46
N ASP A 263 -14.60 -10.09 -0.07
CA ASP A 263 -14.15 -8.73 -0.37
C ASP A 263 -12.92 -8.32 0.44
N GLN A 264 -11.88 -7.94 -0.30
CA GLN A 264 -10.58 -7.52 0.20
C GLN A 264 -10.43 -6.03 -0.02
N MET A 265 -10.34 -5.26 1.06
CA MET A 265 -10.07 -3.84 1.06
C MET A 265 -8.56 -3.59 1.10
N SER A 266 -8.04 -2.88 0.11
CA SER A 266 -6.65 -2.42 0.06
C SER A 266 -6.50 -1.14 0.87
N ILE A 267 -5.64 -1.12 1.88
CA ILE A 267 -5.27 0.12 2.59
C ILE A 267 -3.87 0.56 2.13
N ILE A 268 -3.80 1.76 1.55
CA ILE A 268 -2.57 2.40 1.09
C ILE A 268 -2.49 3.80 1.72
N VAL A 269 -1.28 4.21 2.11
CA VAL A 269 -0.98 5.57 2.59
C VAL A 269 -0.07 6.28 1.60
N ARG A 270 -0.35 7.57 1.33
CA ARG A 270 0.49 8.46 0.52
C ARG A 270 1.09 9.55 1.42
N TYR A 271 2.40 9.69 1.42
CA TYR A 271 3.11 10.72 2.20
C TYR A 271 4.33 11.23 1.43
N VAL A 272 5.04 12.19 2.01
CA VAL A 272 6.20 12.85 1.38
C VAL A 272 7.46 12.57 2.20
N LEU A 273 8.49 12.05 1.54
CA LEU A 273 9.80 11.77 2.14
C LEU A 273 10.57 13.07 2.45
N PRO A 274 11.63 13.02 3.29
CA PRO A 274 12.45 14.19 3.61
C PRO A 274 13.16 14.86 2.40
N ASP A 275 13.30 14.15 1.28
CA ASP A 275 13.79 14.68 0.00
C ASP A 275 12.67 15.30 -0.87
N GLY A 276 11.47 15.47 -0.31
CA GLY A 276 10.33 16.08 -0.97
C GLY A 276 9.58 15.16 -1.94
N ARG A 277 10.02 13.91 -2.17
CA ARG A 277 9.35 12.99 -3.11
C ARG A 277 8.09 12.36 -2.49
N PRO A 278 6.96 12.29 -3.21
CA PRO A 278 5.79 11.56 -2.77
C PRO A 278 6.01 10.05 -2.94
N VAL A 279 5.56 9.27 -1.95
CA VAL A 279 5.53 7.80 -2.00
C VAL A 279 4.15 7.29 -1.61
N GLU A 280 3.77 6.14 -2.17
CA GLU A 280 2.53 5.43 -1.84
C GLU A 280 2.92 4.04 -1.32
N ARG A 281 2.50 3.69 -0.10
CA ARG A 281 2.85 2.46 0.61
C ARG A 281 1.62 1.64 0.97
N PHE A 282 1.67 0.34 0.70
CA PHE A 282 0.61 -0.63 0.95
C PHE A 282 0.72 -1.25 2.35
N LEU A 283 -0.25 -0.96 3.22
CA LEU A 283 -0.29 -1.46 4.60
C LEU A 283 -0.87 -2.88 4.71
N GLY A 284 -1.65 -3.32 3.72
CA GLY A 284 -2.18 -4.67 3.63
C GLY A 284 -3.58 -4.77 3.02
N PHE A 285 -4.05 -6.02 2.93
CA PHE A 285 -5.46 -6.35 2.68
C PHE A 285 -6.20 -6.63 3.97
N VAL A 286 -7.41 -6.10 4.07
CA VAL A 286 -8.33 -6.28 5.19
C VAL A 286 -9.65 -6.82 4.66
N GLN A 287 -10.13 -7.92 5.23
CA GLN A 287 -11.41 -8.51 4.85
C GLN A 287 -12.56 -7.59 5.30
N ILE A 288 -13.50 -7.29 4.40
CA ILE A 288 -14.73 -6.56 4.73
C ILE A 288 -15.95 -7.46 4.57
N THR A 289 -16.88 -7.38 5.53
CA THR A 289 -18.14 -8.15 5.57
C THR A 289 -19.37 -7.31 5.22
N SER A 290 -19.22 -5.98 5.15
CA SER A 290 -20.28 -5.04 4.81
C SER A 290 -19.70 -3.82 4.10
N HIS A 291 -20.36 -3.40 3.02
CA HIS A 291 -20.03 -2.16 2.29
C HIS A 291 -20.72 -0.92 2.88
N THR A 292 -21.29 -0.96 4.10
CA THR A 292 -21.82 0.25 4.73
C THR A 292 -20.67 1.20 5.07
N ALA A 293 -20.82 2.50 4.76
CA ALA A 293 -19.81 3.53 5.01
C ALA A 293 -19.30 3.56 6.47
N GLU A 294 -20.14 3.17 7.41
CA GLU A 294 -19.84 3.06 8.84
C GLU A 294 -18.93 1.87 9.16
N ASN A 295 -19.21 0.69 8.58
CA ASN A 295 -18.33 -0.48 8.71
C ASN A 295 -16.97 -0.20 8.06
N LEU A 296 -16.96 0.40 6.87
CA LEU A 296 -15.73 0.74 6.15
C LEU A 296 -14.90 1.77 6.92
N ALA A 297 -15.54 2.79 7.52
CA ALA A 297 -14.86 3.76 8.39
C ALA A 297 -14.27 3.08 9.64
N HIS A 298 -15.04 2.21 10.32
CA HIS A 298 -14.56 1.47 11.49
C HIS A 298 -13.35 0.59 11.16
N VAL A 299 -13.39 -0.17 10.06
CA VAL A 299 -12.28 -1.05 9.64
C VAL A 299 -11.03 -0.24 9.28
N ILE A 300 -11.17 0.90 8.61
CA ILE A 300 -10.02 1.78 8.29
C ILE A 300 -9.44 2.40 9.57
N LEU A 301 -10.27 2.95 10.45
CA LEU A 301 -9.80 3.62 11.66
C LEU A 301 -9.11 2.64 12.62
N GLY A 302 -9.71 1.47 12.86
CA GLY A 302 -9.10 0.42 13.68
C GLY A 302 -7.75 -0.04 13.14
N GLN A 303 -7.62 -0.23 11.82
CA GLN A 303 -6.34 -0.65 11.22
C GLN A 303 -5.27 0.45 11.18
N LEU A 304 -5.63 1.72 11.32
CA LEU A 304 -4.67 2.80 11.56
C LEU A 304 -4.27 2.85 13.05
N GLU A 305 -5.21 2.63 13.97
CA GLU A 305 -4.98 2.54 15.42
C GLU A 305 -4.09 1.34 15.79
N ASP A 306 -4.35 0.15 15.23
CA ASP A 306 -3.53 -1.07 15.34
C ASP A 306 -2.06 -0.85 14.93
N LEU A 307 -1.82 0.09 14.01
CA LEU A 307 -0.50 0.43 13.47
C LEU A 307 0.11 1.69 14.12
N GLY A 308 -0.58 2.33 15.07
CA GLY A 308 -0.10 3.57 15.72
C GLY A 308 -0.06 4.79 14.78
N ILE A 309 -0.95 4.85 13.79
CA ILE A 309 -1.06 5.94 12.82
C ILE A 309 -2.20 6.89 13.22
N ASP A 310 -1.85 8.11 13.65
CA ASP A 310 -2.85 9.11 14.05
C ASP A 310 -3.58 9.72 12.83
N ILE A 311 -4.86 9.40 12.70
CA ILE A 311 -5.78 9.93 11.68
C ILE A 311 -5.83 11.47 11.65
N ASN A 312 -5.53 12.17 12.76
CA ASN A 312 -5.53 13.63 12.83
C ASN A 312 -4.48 14.30 11.92
N TYR A 313 -3.47 13.56 11.43
CA TYR A 313 -2.52 14.03 10.41
C TYR A 313 -2.88 13.62 8.97
N CYS A 314 -4.03 12.97 8.76
CA CYS A 314 -4.57 12.69 7.44
C CYS A 314 -5.06 13.99 6.76
N ARG A 315 -4.58 14.29 5.55
CA ARG A 315 -4.86 15.52 4.80
C ARG A 315 -5.53 15.28 3.44
N GLY A 316 -5.51 14.05 2.95
CA GLY A 316 -6.26 13.62 1.77
C GLY A 316 -6.87 12.23 1.94
N GLN A 317 -7.89 11.93 1.14
CA GLN A 317 -8.52 10.61 1.06
C GLN A 317 -9.04 10.36 -0.36
N SER A 318 -8.82 9.16 -0.90
CA SER A 318 -9.22 8.83 -2.28
C SER A 318 -9.77 7.41 -2.42
N TYR A 319 -10.94 7.33 -3.04
CA TYR A 319 -11.77 6.13 -3.17
C TYR A 319 -12.33 5.99 -4.59
N ASP A 320 -13.09 4.92 -4.84
CA ASP A 320 -13.98 4.83 -6.00
C ASP A 320 -15.12 5.88 -5.94
N ASN A 321 -16.04 5.81 -6.91
CA ASN A 321 -17.21 6.70 -6.96
C ASN A 321 -18.52 5.98 -6.54
N ALA A 322 -18.47 4.85 -5.83
CA ALA A 322 -19.66 4.22 -5.29
C ALA A 322 -20.30 5.09 -4.20
N SER A 323 -21.64 5.05 -4.10
CA SER A 323 -22.41 5.87 -3.15
C SER A 323 -21.95 5.74 -1.70
N ASN A 324 -21.46 4.55 -1.32
CA ASN A 324 -21.05 4.24 0.03
C ASN A 324 -19.62 4.73 0.33
N MET A 325 -18.82 5.03 -0.69
CA MET A 325 -17.47 5.60 -0.57
C MET A 325 -17.50 7.12 -0.76
N SER A 326 -17.95 7.58 -1.93
CA SER A 326 -17.93 8.98 -2.35
C SER A 326 -19.18 9.78 -1.94
N GLY A 327 -20.15 9.18 -1.25
CA GLY A 327 -21.39 9.85 -0.82
C GLY A 327 -21.13 11.05 0.09
N ARG A 328 -21.57 12.25 -0.35
CA ARG A 328 -21.34 13.54 0.33
C ARG A 328 -21.83 13.62 1.79
N TYR A 329 -22.88 12.88 2.14
CA TYR A 329 -23.54 12.94 3.44
C TYR A 329 -23.34 11.67 4.27
N ASN A 330 -23.56 10.50 3.66
CA ASN A 330 -23.55 9.19 4.32
C ASN A 330 -22.49 8.22 3.75
N GLY A 331 -21.59 8.67 2.89
CA GLY A 331 -20.47 7.87 2.37
C GLY A 331 -19.25 7.91 3.29
N LEU A 332 -18.28 7.03 3.04
CA LEU A 332 -17.01 6.96 3.76
C LEU A 332 -16.31 8.33 3.82
N GLN A 333 -16.32 9.09 2.72
CA GLN A 333 -15.70 10.42 2.70
C GLN A 333 -16.29 11.40 3.72
N ALA A 334 -17.57 11.25 4.07
CA ALA A 334 -18.24 12.06 5.08
C ALA A 334 -17.88 11.57 6.49
N LYS A 335 -17.87 10.25 6.72
CA LYS A 335 -17.49 9.63 8.01
C LYS A 335 -16.04 10.01 8.39
N ILE A 336 -15.07 9.87 7.47
CA ILE A 336 -13.69 10.30 7.73
C ILE A 336 -13.59 11.82 7.99
N LYS A 337 -14.36 12.65 7.28
CA LYS A 337 -14.41 14.11 7.54
C LYS A 337 -15.01 14.49 8.89
N THR A 338 -15.85 13.64 9.50
CA THR A 338 -16.32 13.88 10.89
C THR A 338 -15.23 13.63 11.94
N VAL A 339 -14.22 12.83 11.62
CA VAL A 339 -13.02 12.64 12.47
C VAL A 339 -11.96 13.69 12.16
N THR A 340 -11.67 13.92 10.87
CA THR A 340 -10.61 14.82 10.41
C THR A 340 -11.11 15.65 9.22
N ASN A 341 -11.66 16.83 9.51
CA ASN A 341 -12.24 17.74 8.51
C ASN A 341 -11.23 18.24 7.44
N SER A 342 -9.94 18.19 7.74
CA SER A 342 -8.84 18.49 6.81
C SER A 342 -8.46 17.32 5.89
N ALA A 343 -9.11 16.15 5.98
CA ALA A 343 -8.93 15.05 5.03
C ALA A 343 -9.74 15.32 3.74
N HIS A 344 -9.13 16.01 2.77
CA HIS A 344 -9.77 16.38 1.51
C HIS A 344 -10.07 15.16 0.63
N PHE A 345 -11.29 15.05 0.10
CA PHE A 345 -11.67 13.92 -0.76
C PHE A 345 -11.37 14.22 -2.22
N VAL A 346 -10.61 13.32 -2.83
CA VAL A 346 -10.36 13.29 -4.28
C VAL A 346 -10.93 11.98 -4.83
N PRO A 347 -11.69 11.97 -5.93
CA PRO A 347 -12.17 10.73 -6.53
C PRO A 347 -11.08 10.07 -7.38
N CYS A 348 -11.06 8.73 -7.44
CA CYS A 348 -10.15 8.00 -8.31
C CYS A 348 -10.29 8.44 -9.79
N SER A 349 -9.18 8.86 -10.40
CA SER A 349 -9.10 9.32 -11.81
C SER A 349 -9.51 8.25 -12.83
N SER A 350 -8.97 7.02 -12.71
CA SER A 350 -9.29 5.88 -13.58
C SER A 350 -10.79 5.66 -13.67
N HIS A 351 -11.44 5.58 -12.51
CA HIS A 351 -12.86 5.27 -12.38
C HIS A 351 -13.75 6.49 -12.73
N SER A 352 -13.28 7.71 -12.51
CA SER A 352 -13.97 8.93 -12.96
C SER A 352 -14.03 9.02 -14.49
N LEU A 353 -12.91 8.78 -15.19
CA LEU A 353 -12.89 8.71 -16.67
C LEU A 353 -13.68 7.51 -17.22
N ASN A 354 -13.73 6.40 -16.50
CA ASN A 354 -14.61 5.26 -16.83
C ASN A 354 -16.08 5.69 -16.85
N LEU A 355 -16.54 6.37 -15.79
CA LEU A 355 -17.94 6.82 -15.67
C LEU A 355 -18.30 7.93 -16.67
N VAL A 356 -17.37 8.83 -16.99
CA VAL A 356 -17.52 9.80 -18.09
C VAL A 356 -17.77 9.06 -19.41
N SER A 357 -16.92 8.07 -19.71
CA SER A 357 -16.96 7.31 -20.97
C SER A 357 -18.24 6.46 -21.10
N ASN A 358 -18.65 5.76 -20.04
CA ASN A 358 -19.89 4.99 -20.03
C ASN A 358 -21.12 5.88 -20.19
N SER A 359 -21.20 6.98 -19.41
CA SER A 359 -22.36 7.87 -19.47
C SER A 359 -22.47 8.64 -20.80
N ALA A 360 -21.40 8.72 -21.59
CA ALA A 360 -21.42 9.19 -22.98
C ALA A 360 -21.74 8.08 -24.01
N ALA A 361 -21.30 6.83 -23.78
CA ALA A 361 -21.68 5.68 -24.60
C ALA A 361 -23.18 5.37 -24.53
N GLU A 362 -23.82 5.68 -23.39
CA GLU A 362 -25.23 5.43 -23.11
C GLU A 362 -26.13 6.66 -23.35
N CYS A 363 -25.59 7.79 -23.84
CA CYS A 363 -26.34 9.06 -23.87
C CYS A 363 -27.38 9.16 -24.99
N CYS A 364 -27.28 8.34 -26.02
CA CYS A 364 -28.23 8.26 -27.14
C CYS A 364 -28.29 6.84 -27.70
N LEU A 365 -29.42 6.49 -28.32
CA LEU A 365 -29.67 5.15 -28.86
C LEU A 365 -28.60 4.70 -29.86
N GLN A 366 -28.13 5.61 -30.71
CA GLN A 366 -27.13 5.32 -31.74
C GLN A 366 -25.73 5.06 -31.15
N ALA A 367 -25.37 5.66 -30.02
CA ALA A 367 -24.16 5.31 -29.29
C ALA A 367 -24.26 3.91 -28.67
N ALA A 368 -25.39 3.59 -28.02
CA ALA A 368 -25.64 2.26 -27.45
C ALA A 368 -25.62 1.16 -28.53
N ILE A 369 -26.31 1.37 -29.66
CA ILE A 369 -26.30 0.45 -30.81
C ILE A 369 -24.88 0.26 -31.36
N TYR A 370 -24.06 1.33 -31.43
CA TYR A 370 -22.68 1.22 -31.90
C TYR A 370 -21.85 0.30 -31.00
N PHE A 371 -21.87 0.50 -29.68
CA PHE A 371 -21.13 -0.36 -28.75
C PHE A 371 -21.67 -1.80 -28.71
N GLU A 372 -22.98 -2.00 -28.79
CA GLU A 372 -23.57 -3.34 -28.87
C GLU A 372 -23.16 -4.08 -30.15
N ASN A 373 -23.05 -3.37 -31.29
CA ASN A 373 -22.52 -3.95 -32.53
C ASN A 373 -21.02 -4.32 -32.41
N VAL A 374 -20.22 -3.51 -31.70
CA VAL A 374 -18.81 -3.83 -31.40
C VAL A 374 -18.70 -5.09 -30.51
N GLN A 375 -19.55 -5.21 -29.48
CA GLN A 375 -19.59 -6.42 -28.64
C GLN A 375 -20.11 -7.65 -29.41
N SER A 376 -21.09 -7.46 -30.31
CA SER A 376 -21.60 -8.51 -31.20
C SER A 376 -20.50 -9.09 -32.10
N LEU A 377 -19.66 -8.23 -32.70
CA LEU A 377 -18.50 -8.66 -33.50
C LEU A 377 -17.54 -9.52 -32.67
N TYR A 378 -17.21 -9.10 -31.43
CA TYR A 378 -16.37 -9.92 -30.56
C TYR A 378 -17.02 -11.27 -30.21
N ASN A 379 -18.30 -11.28 -29.84
CA ASN A 379 -19.04 -12.49 -29.49
C ASN A 379 -19.05 -13.50 -30.67
N PHE A 380 -19.34 -13.01 -31.88
CA PHE A 380 -19.35 -13.81 -33.11
C PHE A 380 -18.04 -14.56 -33.33
N PHE A 381 -16.90 -13.85 -33.31
CA PHE A 381 -15.61 -14.49 -33.58
C PHE A 381 -15.11 -15.33 -32.39
N SER A 382 -15.30 -14.90 -31.14
CA SER A 382 -14.76 -15.58 -29.96
C SER A 382 -15.44 -16.92 -29.63
N VAL A 383 -16.70 -17.13 -30.05
CA VAL A 383 -17.45 -18.37 -29.79
C VAL A 383 -17.01 -19.55 -30.68
N SER A 384 -16.11 -19.35 -31.65
CA SER A 384 -15.56 -20.47 -32.45
C SER A 384 -14.09 -20.27 -32.82
N THR A 385 -13.25 -21.25 -32.52
CA THR A 385 -11.84 -21.30 -32.94
C THR A 385 -11.69 -21.24 -34.46
N TYR A 386 -12.65 -21.77 -35.23
CA TYR A 386 -12.66 -21.68 -36.69
C TYR A 386 -12.90 -20.24 -37.17
N ARG A 387 -13.97 -19.57 -36.66
CA ARG A 387 -14.25 -18.16 -36.96
C ARG A 387 -13.08 -17.26 -36.56
N TRP A 388 -12.47 -17.51 -35.39
CA TRP A 388 -11.28 -16.82 -34.92
C TRP A 388 -10.06 -17.02 -35.84
N SER A 389 -9.88 -18.22 -36.39
CA SER A 389 -8.78 -18.51 -37.33
C SER A 389 -8.93 -17.78 -38.67
N ILE A 390 -10.15 -17.66 -39.21
CA ILE A 390 -10.44 -16.86 -40.42
C ILE A 390 -10.21 -15.37 -40.16
N LEU A 391 -10.61 -14.85 -38.99
CA LEU A 391 -10.30 -13.49 -38.57
C LEU A 391 -8.78 -13.27 -38.51
N GLN A 392 -8.02 -14.16 -37.85
CA GLN A 392 -6.56 -14.04 -37.76
C GLN A 392 -5.87 -14.11 -39.13
N LYS A 393 -6.32 -15.01 -40.03
CA LYS A 393 -5.87 -15.11 -41.42
C LYS A 393 -6.04 -13.80 -42.18
N ASN A 394 -7.24 -13.19 -42.14
CA ASN A 394 -7.51 -11.95 -42.86
C ASN A 394 -6.79 -10.74 -42.25
N LEU A 395 -6.68 -10.67 -40.92
CA LEU A 395 -5.88 -9.64 -40.24
C LEU A 395 -4.38 -9.73 -40.62
N ALA A 396 -3.83 -10.95 -40.76
CA ALA A 396 -2.44 -11.18 -41.15
C ALA A 396 -2.11 -10.77 -42.60
N THR A 397 -3.13 -10.53 -43.45
CA THR A 397 -2.96 -9.94 -44.79
C THR A 397 -2.59 -8.45 -44.74
N SER A 398 -2.71 -7.79 -43.58
CA SER A 398 -2.35 -6.38 -43.40
C SER A 398 -0.91 -6.21 -42.91
N ASN A 399 -0.10 -5.44 -43.65
CA ASN A 399 1.28 -5.08 -43.28
C ASN A 399 1.38 -4.11 -42.07
N ASN A 400 0.33 -3.94 -41.27
CA ASN A 400 0.28 -3.00 -40.15
C ASN A 400 0.65 -3.68 -38.82
N PRO A 401 1.87 -3.47 -38.27
CA PRO A 401 2.31 -4.13 -37.03
C PRO A 401 1.58 -3.62 -35.77
N LYS A 402 0.71 -2.62 -35.88
CA LYS A 402 -0.15 -2.11 -34.79
C LYS A 402 -1.56 -2.71 -34.84
N LEU A 403 -1.87 -3.55 -35.83
CA LEU A 403 -3.13 -4.25 -35.93
C LEU A 403 -3.23 -5.32 -34.82
N THR A 404 -4.41 -5.43 -34.21
CA THR A 404 -4.68 -6.43 -33.17
C THR A 404 -6.04 -7.08 -33.40
N VAL A 405 -6.19 -8.32 -32.92
CA VAL A 405 -7.47 -9.05 -33.02
C VAL A 405 -8.53 -8.39 -32.13
N VAL A 406 -9.78 -8.38 -32.61
CA VAL A 406 -10.97 -7.79 -31.98
C VAL A 406 -11.03 -8.08 -30.48
N LYS A 407 -11.26 -7.04 -29.67
CA LYS A 407 -11.32 -7.13 -28.20
C LYS A 407 -12.75 -7.10 -27.68
N ARG A 408 -12.96 -7.76 -26.53
CA ARG A 408 -14.20 -7.68 -25.75
C ARG A 408 -14.32 -6.27 -25.15
N LEU A 409 -15.52 -5.71 -25.13
CA LEU A 409 -15.81 -4.55 -24.29
C LEU A 409 -15.81 -4.95 -22.81
N CYS A 410 -15.52 -3.99 -21.94
CA CYS A 410 -15.62 -4.14 -20.50
C CYS A 410 -16.25 -2.88 -19.90
N ASP A 411 -17.27 -3.05 -19.08
CA ASP A 411 -18.08 -1.93 -18.56
C ASP A 411 -17.44 -1.30 -17.33
N THR A 412 -16.66 -2.09 -16.59
CA THR A 412 -15.82 -1.62 -15.48
C THR A 412 -14.44 -1.14 -15.93
N ARG A 413 -14.06 -1.33 -17.19
CA ARG A 413 -12.74 -0.95 -17.75
C ARG A 413 -12.86 -0.40 -19.17
N TRP A 414 -13.14 0.91 -19.24
CA TRP A 414 -13.31 1.68 -20.47
C TRP A 414 -12.08 1.63 -21.40
N SER A 415 -10.87 1.36 -20.88
CA SER A 415 -9.66 1.14 -21.68
C SER A 415 -9.77 -0.07 -22.63
N ALA A 416 -10.54 -1.11 -22.25
CA ALA A 416 -10.86 -2.22 -23.16
C ALA A 416 -11.77 -1.77 -24.32
N ARG A 417 -12.65 -0.77 -24.09
CA ARG A 417 -13.45 -0.14 -25.16
C ARG A 417 -12.56 0.64 -26.14
N ALA A 418 -11.51 1.31 -25.64
CA ALA A 418 -10.50 1.96 -26.48
C ALA A 418 -9.74 0.96 -27.36
N ASP A 419 -9.24 -0.13 -26.79
CA ASP A 419 -8.52 -1.18 -27.54
C ASP A 419 -9.43 -1.91 -28.54
N ALA A 420 -10.69 -2.16 -28.20
CA ALA A 420 -11.68 -2.74 -29.11
C ALA A 420 -11.92 -1.86 -30.34
N ILE A 421 -12.24 -0.59 -30.14
CA ILE A 421 -12.53 0.34 -31.25
C ILE A 421 -11.27 0.61 -32.08
N LYS A 422 -10.09 0.63 -31.46
CA LYS A 422 -8.80 0.70 -32.15
C LYS A 422 -8.51 -0.53 -33.01
N SER A 423 -8.85 -1.74 -32.53
CA SER A 423 -8.73 -2.97 -33.33
C SER A 423 -9.64 -2.96 -34.55
N ILE A 424 -10.88 -2.49 -34.42
CA ILE A 424 -11.85 -2.37 -35.52
C ILE A 424 -11.42 -1.28 -36.51
N ALA A 425 -10.99 -0.12 -36.04
CA ALA A 425 -10.58 1.00 -36.91
C ALA A 425 -9.31 0.72 -37.72
N LEU A 426 -8.38 -0.10 -37.20
CA LEU A 426 -7.14 -0.47 -37.90
C LEU A 426 -7.31 -1.71 -38.80
N GLY A 427 -8.32 -2.55 -38.55
CA GLY A 427 -8.60 -3.80 -39.25
C GLY A 427 -9.91 -3.81 -40.02
N PHE A 428 -10.46 -2.62 -40.33
CA PHE A 428 -11.86 -2.45 -40.74
C PHE A 428 -12.24 -3.32 -41.94
N ASP A 429 -11.45 -3.26 -43.01
CA ASP A 429 -11.67 -4.06 -44.21
C ASP A 429 -11.27 -5.53 -44.02
N GLN A 430 -10.24 -5.84 -43.21
CA GLN A 430 -9.87 -7.23 -42.92
C GLN A 430 -10.95 -7.96 -42.12
N ILE A 431 -11.67 -7.26 -41.23
CA ILE A 431 -12.84 -7.80 -40.51
C ILE A 431 -14.02 -7.98 -41.48
N LYS A 432 -14.26 -7.04 -42.40
CA LYS A 432 -15.28 -7.18 -43.45
C LYS A 432 -14.99 -8.38 -44.37
N MET A 433 -13.74 -8.55 -44.80
CA MET A 433 -13.27 -9.73 -45.56
C MET A 433 -13.47 -11.03 -44.77
N ALA A 434 -13.16 -11.05 -43.47
CA ALA A 434 -13.40 -12.22 -42.62
C ALA A 434 -14.89 -12.55 -42.44
N LEU A 435 -15.78 -11.56 -42.46
CA LEU A 435 -17.24 -11.77 -42.45
C LEU A 435 -17.73 -12.28 -43.82
N GLN A 436 -17.19 -11.78 -44.93
CA GLN A 436 -17.49 -12.27 -46.28
C GLN A 436 -17.03 -13.73 -46.47
N GLU A 437 -15.82 -14.09 -46.05
CA GLU A 437 -15.32 -15.48 -46.09
C GLU A 437 -16.18 -16.44 -45.24
N LEU A 438 -16.88 -15.95 -44.21
CA LEU A 438 -17.80 -16.72 -43.37
C LEU A 438 -19.26 -16.75 -43.87
N ASP A 439 -19.62 -15.90 -44.84
CA ASP A 439 -20.89 -15.94 -45.58
C ASP A 439 -20.78 -16.93 -46.75
N ASP A 440 -19.70 -16.81 -47.53
CA ASP A 440 -19.41 -17.68 -48.68
C ASP A 440 -19.03 -19.13 -48.29
N ASP A 441 -18.62 -19.39 -47.04
CA ASP A 441 -18.30 -20.75 -46.59
C ASP A 441 -19.55 -21.64 -46.43
N SER A 442 -19.89 -22.31 -47.53
CA SER A 442 -20.89 -23.37 -47.64
C SER A 442 -20.82 -24.50 -46.59
N LYS A 443 -19.73 -24.62 -45.81
CA LYS A 443 -19.58 -25.59 -44.70
C LYS A 443 -20.08 -25.05 -43.36
N GLN A 444 -20.31 -23.74 -43.22
CA GLN A 444 -20.92 -23.17 -42.02
C GLN A 444 -22.39 -23.55 -41.87
N LYS A 445 -22.89 -23.46 -40.64
CA LYS A 445 -24.34 -23.48 -40.39
C LYS A 445 -24.95 -22.21 -40.99
N ARG A 446 -26.10 -22.33 -41.68
CA ARG A 446 -26.80 -21.18 -42.28
C ARG A 446 -27.09 -20.03 -41.30
N CYS A 447 -27.30 -20.33 -40.02
CA CYS A 447 -27.45 -19.29 -38.99
C CYS A 447 -26.18 -18.46 -38.77
N THR A 448 -24.99 -19.05 -38.91
CA THR A 448 -23.70 -18.37 -38.81
C THR A 448 -23.42 -17.48 -40.03
N ALA A 449 -23.81 -17.90 -41.23
CA ALA A 449 -23.76 -17.06 -42.43
C ALA A 449 -24.73 -15.86 -42.30
N VAL A 450 -25.98 -16.08 -41.86
CA VAL A 450 -26.94 -14.97 -41.60
C VAL A 450 -26.42 -13.99 -40.54
N GLU A 451 -25.80 -14.50 -39.46
CA GLU A 451 -25.16 -13.67 -38.43
C GLU A 451 -23.97 -12.87 -38.99
N ALA A 452 -23.16 -13.46 -39.89
CA ALA A 452 -22.07 -12.79 -40.60
C ALA A 452 -22.59 -11.69 -41.55
N ILE A 453 -23.62 -11.99 -42.36
CA ILE A 453 -24.31 -11.05 -43.25
C ILE A 453 -24.79 -9.84 -42.46
N ASP A 454 -25.47 -10.05 -41.32
CA ASP A 454 -26.08 -8.94 -40.57
C ASP A 454 -25.02 -8.10 -39.84
N LEU A 455 -23.92 -8.69 -39.40
CA LEU A 455 -22.74 -7.96 -38.92
C LEU A 455 -22.05 -7.17 -40.05
N LEU A 456 -21.95 -7.74 -41.25
CA LEU A 456 -21.38 -7.08 -42.42
C LEU A 456 -22.25 -5.90 -42.89
N LYS A 457 -23.58 -6.05 -42.92
CA LYS A 457 -24.54 -4.94 -43.15
C LYS A 457 -24.34 -3.80 -42.15
N LYS A 458 -24.22 -4.12 -40.86
CA LYS A 458 -23.95 -3.14 -39.79
C LYS A 458 -22.61 -2.43 -39.99
N MET A 459 -21.55 -3.16 -40.34
CA MET A 459 -20.25 -2.55 -40.65
C MET A 459 -20.26 -1.72 -41.93
N ASN A 460 -21.15 -1.99 -42.89
CA ASN A 460 -21.28 -1.28 -44.16
C ASN A 460 -22.14 0.00 -44.10
N THR A 461 -22.70 0.40 -42.94
CA THR A 461 -23.35 1.73 -42.83
C THR A 461 -22.32 2.84 -42.66
N PHE A 462 -22.67 4.06 -43.09
CA PHE A 462 -21.78 5.20 -42.96
C PHE A 462 -21.63 5.65 -41.50
N GLU A 463 -22.70 5.54 -40.69
CA GLU A 463 -22.69 5.84 -39.26
C GLU A 463 -21.72 4.94 -38.50
N PHE A 464 -21.60 3.66 -38.85
CA PHE A 464 -20.67 2.75 -38.17
C PHE A 464 -19.21 3.14 -38.44
N ALA A 465 -18.89 3.57 -39.67
CA ALA A 465 -17.57 4.10 -40.01
C ALA A 465 -17.29 5.44 -39.29
N PHE A 466 -18.25 6.38 -39.31
CA PHE A 466 -18.15 7.66 -38.61
C PHE A 466 -17.93 7.47 -37.10
N MET A 467 -18.77 6.65 -36.45
CA MET A 467 -18.67 6.36 -35.02
C MET A 467 -17.36 5.67 -34.67
N THR A 468 -16.83 4.82 -35.56
CA THR A 468 -15.51 4.19 -35.38
C THR A 468 -14.37 5.20 -35.38
N ILE A 469 -14.33 6.14 -36.33
CA ILE A 469 -13.33 7.23 -36.33
C ILE A 469 -13.51 8.15 -35.12
N PHE A 470 -14.75 8.59 -34.85
CA PHE A 470 -15.09 9.51 -33.77
C PHE A 470 -14.71 8.96 -32.39
N TRP A 471 -15.18 7.77 -32.02
CA TRP A 471 -14.84 7.16 -30.75
C TRP A 471 -13.36 6.77 -30.67
N LYS A 472 -12.70 6.38 -31.77
CA LYS A 472 -11.25 6.18 -31.78
C LYS A 472 -10.52 7.47 -31.38
N LYS A 473 -10.83 8.62 -31.99
CA LYS A 473 -10.19 9.92 -31.66
C LYS A 473 -10.35 10.28 -30.18
N ILE A 474 -11.56 10.14 -29.64
CA ILE A 474 -11.83 10.39 -28.21
C ILE A 474 -11.05 9.41 -27.33
N LEU A 475 -11.25 8.10 -27.52
CA LEU A 475 -10.77 7.08 -26.60
C LEU A 475 -9.24 6.92 -26.62
N ASP A 476 -8.56 7.11 -27.78
CA ASP A 476 -7.09 7.17 -27.82
C ASP A 476 -6.56 8.33 -26.94
N ARG A 477 -7.21 9.51 -26.96
CA ARG A 477 -6.80 10.67 -26.14
C ARG A 477 -7.12 10.49 -24.66
N THR A 478 -8.33 10.03 -24.33
CA THR A 478 -8.69 9.69 -22.94
C THR A 478 -7.76 8.62 -22.36
N ASN A 479 -7.16 7.75 -23.19
CA ASN A 479 -6.30 6.65 -22.73
C ASN A 479 -4.89 7.15 -22.41
N ALA A 480 -4.38 8.11 -23.20
CA ALA A 480 -3.18 8.86 -22.85
C ALA A 480 -3.40 9.62 -21.52
N THR A 481 -4.49 10.39 -21.41
CA THR A 481 -4.83 11.14 -20.19
C THR A 481 -4.97 10.21 -18.96
N SER A 482 -5.69 9.09 -19.08
CA SER A 482 -5.87 8.14 -17.98
C SER A 482 -4.57 7.50 -17.50
N LYS A 483 -3.59 7.29 -18.40
CA LYS A 483 -2.28 6.72 -18.03
C LYS A 483 -1.42 7.73 -17.27
N SER A 484 -1.32 8.97 -17.75
CA SER A 484 -0.63 10.03 -17.01
C SER A 484 -1.27 10.31 -15.64
N LEU A 485 -2.60 10.17 -15.52
CA LEU A 485 -3.33 10.26 -14.24
C LEU A 485 -3.20 9.01 -13.34
N GLN A 486 -2.41 7.99 -13.71
CA GLN A 486 -2.13 6.77 -12.92
C GLN A 486 -0.67 6.69 -12.43
N GLU A 487 0.16 7.67 -12.80
CA GLU A 487 1.54 7.84 -12.34
C GLU A 487 1.55 8.42 -10.91
N MET A 488 2.31 7.81 -10.00
CA MET A 488 2.30 8.19 -8.58
C MET A 488 2.87 9.60 -8.33
N THR A 489 3.71 10.08 -9.23
CA THR A 489 4.37 11.39 -9.15
C THR A 489 3.49 12.59 -9.50
N GLY A 490 2.28 12.39 -10.04
CA GLY A 490 1.44 13.51 -10.49
C GLY A 490 1.02 14.47 -9.36
N SER A 491 0.77 15.73 -9.74
CA SER A 491 0.20 16.80 -8.92
C SER A 491 -1.20 17.23 -9.38
N LEU A 492 -1.99 17.82 -8.46
CA LEU A 492 -3.38 18.24 -8.72
C LEU A 492 -3.48 19.28 -9.85
N THR A 493 -2.48 20.15 -10.01
CA THR A 493 -2.39 21.12 -11.12
C THR A 493 -2.26 20.40 -12.46
N VAL A 494 -1.40 19.39 -12.56
CA VAL A 494 -1.27 18.56 -13.77
C VAL A 494 -2.58 17.81 -14.04
N ALA A 495 -3.25 17.30 -13.00
CA ALA A 495 -4.55 16.66 -13.15
C ALA A 495 -5.62 17.61 -13.72
N CYS A 496 -5.74 18.82 -13.18
CA CYS A 496 -6.68 19.84 -13.67
C CYS A 496 -6.37 20.22 -15.13
N SER A 497 -5.09 20.47 -15.46
CA SER A 497 -4.65 20.77 -16.83
C SER A 497 -4.91 19.63 -17.82
N LEU A 498 -4.80 18.37 -17.37
CA LEU A 498 -5.13 17.18 -18.18
C LEU A 498 -6.63 17.01 -18.43
N TYR A 499 -7.49 17.34 -17.46
CA TYR A 499 -8.94 17.39 -17.67
C TYR A 499 -9.35 18.55 -18.58
N ASP A 500 -8.83 19.77 -18.36
CA ASP A 500 -9.12 20.96 -19.16
C ASP A 500 -8.67 20.81 -20.63
N SER A 501 -7.47 20.26 -20.87
CA SER A 501 -7.00 19.99 -22.24
C SER A 501 -7.82 18.89 -22.94
N LEU A 502 -8.31 17.89 -22.21
CA LEU A 502 -9.24 16.88 -22.76
C LEU A 502 -10.63 17.47 -23.05
N VAL A 503 -11.13 18.38 -22.21
CA VAL A 503 -12.35 19.16 -22.46
C VAL A 503 -12.21 19.98 -23.73
N LYS A 504 -11.15 20.78 -23.86
CA LYS A 504 -10.87 21.62 -25.04
C LYS A 504 -10.70 20.78 -26.31
N PHE A 505 -10.13 19.58 -26.21
CA PHE A 505 -10.06 18.63 -27.31
C PHE A 505 -11.46 18.19 -27.78
N VAL A 506 -12.39 17.86 -26.88
CA VAL A 506 -13.77 17.50 -27.24
C VAL A 506 -14.56 18.72 -27.76
N GLU A 507 -14.34 19.91 -27.20
CA GLU A 507 -14.93 21.18 -27.69
C GLU A 507 -14.46 21.51 -29.12
N ASN A 508 -13.19 21.25 -29.45
CA ASN A 508 -12.69 21.36 -30.82
C ASN A 508 -13.29 20.28 -31.74
N LEU A 509 -13.28 19.00 -31.33
CA LEU A 509 -13.88 17.90 -32.11
C LEU A 509 -15.35 18.18 -32.45
N ARG A 510 -16.14 18.73 -31.51
CA ARG A 510 -17.55 19.12 -31.70
C ARG A 510 -17.76 20.08 -32.88
N ASN A 511 -16.78 20.93 -33.17
CA ASN A 511 -16.83 21.86 -34.29
C ASN A 511 -16.27 21.24 -35.59
N GLN A 512 -15.43 20.21 -35.48
CA GLN A 512 -14.76 19.51 -36.58
C GLN A 512 -15.53 18.26 -37.09
N SER A 513 -16.87 18.35 -37.21
CA SER A 513 -17.66 17.21 -37.70
C SER A 513 -17.28 16.76 -39.11
N ASP A 514 -16.87 17.72 -39.94
CA ASP A 514 -16.70 17.52 -41.38
C ASP A 514 -15.32 16.90 -41.69
N ASP A 515 -14.33 17.12 -40.81
CA ASP A 515 -13.04 16.39 -40.80
C ASP A 515 -13.27 14.90 -40.48
N ILE A 516 -14.07 14.62 -39.45
CA ILE A 516 -14.45 13.25 -39.05
C ILE A 516 -15.25 12.56 -40.17
N GLU A 517 -16.17 13.28 -40.80
CA GLU A 517 -16.92 12.78 -41.96
C GLU A 517 -16.01 12.46 -43.16
N SER A 518 -14.96 13.26 -43.36
CA SER A 518 -13.97 13.04 -44.43
C SER A 518 -13.10 11.80 -44.17
N GLU A 519 -12.64 11.60 -42.93
CA GLU A 519 -11.96 10.36 -42.51
C GLU A 519 -12.90 9.14 -42.59
N ALA A 520 -14.19 9.29 -42.25
CA ALA A 520 -15.17 8.21 -42.38
C ALA A 520 -15.41 7.79 -43.84
N LYS A 521 -15.40 8.75 -44.79
CA LYS A 521 -15.49 8.47 -46.24
C LYS A 521 -14.25 7.75 -46.78
N GLN A 522 -13.07 7.99 -46.19
CA GLN A 522 -11.86 7.23 -46.50
C GLN A 522 -11.93 5.79 -45.94
N LEU A 523 -12.54 5.59 -44.76
CA LEU A 523 -12.76 4.27 -44.15
C LEU A 523 -13.88 3.46 -44.84
N GLN A 524 -14.85 4.13 -45.46
CA GLN A 524 -16.00 3.52 -46.13
C GLN A 524 -16.28 4.16 -47.50
N PRO A 525 -15.39 4.01 -48.50
CA PRO A 525 -15.55 4.67 -49.80
C PRO A 525 -16.82 4.21 -50.55
N ASN A 526 -17.25 2.97 -50.32
CA ASN A 526 -18.37 2.32 -51.03
C ASN A 526 -19.77 2.73 -50.53
N ASN A 527 -19.88 3.35 -49.34
CA ASN A 527 -21.15 3.85 -48.83
C ASN A 527 -20.93 5.12 -48.00
N GLN A 528 -21.20 6.26 -48.61
CA GLN A 528 -20.96 7.59 -48.04
C GLN A 528 -22.26 8.32 -47.67
N HIS A 529 -23.38 7.61 -47.66
CA HIS A 529 -24.70 8.15 -47.37
C HIS A 529 -25.15 7.77 -45.96
N TYR A 530 -25.69 8.76 -45.23
CA TYR A 530 -26.42 8.52 -43.99
C TYR A 530 -27.73 7.78 -44.29
N ALA A 531 -28.16 6.93 -43.37
CA ALA A 531 -29.47 6.29 -43.42
C ALA A 531 -30.56 7.35 -43.20
N ASP A 532 -31.34 7.64 -44.25
CA ASP A 532 -32.51 8.51 -44.11
C ASP A 532 -33.55 7.86 -43.22
N PHE A 533 -33.87 8.55 -42.12
CA PHE A 533 -34.93 8.15 -41.19
C PHE A 533 -36.29 8.45 -41.84
N ALA A 534 -36.70 7.59 -42.77
CA ALA A 534 -38.00 7.59 -43.43
C ALA A 534 -39.14 7.21 -42.45
N SER A 535 -39.29 8.03 -41.41
CA SER A 535 -40.42 7.99 -40.48
C SER A 535 -41.70 8.19 -41.27
N ARG A 536 -42.57 7.17 -41.28
CA ARG A 536 -43.85 7.22 -41.98
C ARG A 536 -44.75 8.25 -41.27
N SER A 537 -44.74 9.49 -41.77
CA SER A 537 -45.33 10.64 -41.08
C SER A 537 -46.79 10.40 -40.72
N ARG A 538 -47.04 10.25 -39.42
CA ARG A 538 -48.35 9.89 -38.88
C ARG A 538 -49.20 11.16 -38.79
N LYS A 539 -49.78 11.57 -39.92
CA LYS A 539 -50.61 12.78 -40.07
C LYS A 539 -51.46 13.06 -38.83
N ARG A 540 -51.00 14.00 -38.00
CA ARG A 540 -51.68 14.45 -36.79
C ARG A 540 -52.99 15.13 -37.20
N LYS A 541 -54.09 14.87 -36.47
CA LYS A 541 -55.29 15.71 -36.59
C LYS A 541 -54.93 17.10 -36.06
N LYS A 542 -54.84 18.08 -36.95
CA LYS A 542 -54.67 19.49 -36.61
C LYS A 542 -55.98 20.04 -36.02
N PHE A 543 -55.86 20.98 -35.09
CA PHE A 543 -56.98 21.80 -34.62
C PHE A 543 -56.94 23.18 -35.30
N ALA A 544 -58.02 23.97 -35.19
CA ALA A 544 -58.22 25.20 -35.98
C ALA A 544 -57.33 26.39 -35.55
N ASP A 545 -56.60 26.21 -34.45
CA ASP A 545 -55.78 27.17 -33.72
C ASP A 545 -54.26 26.92 -33.87
N GLU A 546 -53.85 25.83 -34.54
CA GLU A 546 -52.43 25.54 -34.80
C GLU A 546 -51.91 26.27 -36.04
N GLY A 547 -50.90 27.13 -35.85
CA GLY A 547 -50.33 27.98 -36.90
C GLY A 547 -49.63 27.23 -38.05
N LEU A 548 -49.34 27.98 -39.13
CA LEU A 548 -48.78 27.48 -40.40
C LEU A 548 -47.28 27.11 -40.35
N GLY A 549 -46.84 26.44 -39.29
CA GLY A 549 -45.53 25.79 -39.25
C GLY A 549 -45.56 24.45 -40.00
N GLU A 550 -44.61 24.23 -40.91
CA GLU A 550 -44.29 22.89 -41.41
C GLU A 550 -43.42 22.14 -40.39
N GLU A 551 -43.56 20.81 -40.30
CA GLU A 551 -42.68 20.00 -39.46
C GLU A 551 -41.27 19.98 -40.09
N VAL A 552 -40.25 20.40 -39.33
CA VAL A 552 -38.87 20.51 -39.84
C VAL A 552 -38.30 19.13 -40.13
N LEU A 553 -38.29 18.75 -41.42
CA LEU A 553 -37.69 17.52 -41.91
C LEU A 553 -36.16 17.66 -41.97
N LEU A 554 -35.47 17.17 -40.92
CA LEU A 554 -34.01 17.06 -40.90
C LEU A 554 -33.55 15.99 -41.90
N THR A 555 -32.52 16.27 -42.70
CA THR A 555 -31.85 15.25 -43.53
C THR A 555 -31.17 14.18 -42.66
N GLY A 556 -30.86 13.00 -43.20
CA GLY A 556 -30.12 11.96 -42.46
C GLY A 556 -28.82 12.48 -41.81
N ARG A 557 -28.07 13.35 -42.52
CA ARG A 557 -26.85 14.02 -42.03
C ARG A 557 -27.12 14.93 -40.83
N GLU A 558 -28.11 15.81 -40.94
CA GLU A 558 -28.46 16.76 -39.87
C GLU A 558 -29.04 16.04 -38.66
N ASN A 559 -29.92 15.07 -38.88
CA ASN A 559 -30.49 14.23 -37.83
C ASN A 559 -29.39 13.49 -37.06
N PHE A 560 -28.41 12.89 -37.75
CA PHE A 560 -27.26 12.26 -37.10
C PHE A 560 -26.40 13.28 -36.33
N LYS A 561 -26.12 14.45 -36.92
CA LYS A 561 -25.32 15.50 -36.28
C LYS A 561 -25.98 16.05 -35.01
N ILE A 562 -27.29 16.30 -35.05
CA ILE A 562 -28.08 16.91 -33.98
C ILE A 562 -28.45 15.88 -32.89
N ASN A 563 -28.84 14.66 -33.25
CA ASN A 563 -29.37 13.67 -32.29
C ASN A 563 -28.37 12.58 -31.87
N THR A 564 -27.22 12.46 -32.54
CA THR A 564 -26.14 11.54 -32.14
C THR A 564 -24.85 12.26 -31.77
N PHE A 565 -24.21 12.96 -32.73
CA PHE A 565 -22.86 13.50 -32.55
C PHE A 565 -22.77 14.60 -31.50
N ILE A 566 -23.57 15.66 -31.62
CA ILE A 566 -23.56 16.79 -30.67
C ILE A 566 -23.90 16.33 -29.22
N PRO A 567 -24.94 15.51 -28.98
CA PRO A 567 -25.24 14.98 -27.64
C PRO A 567 -24.10 14.20 -26.99
N ILE A 568 -23.33 13.41 -27.75
CA ILE A 568 -22.16 12.70 -27.21
C ILE A 568 -21.08 13.69 -26.78
N CYS A 569 -20.74 14.67 -27.63
CA CYS A 569 -19.77 15.72 -27.28
C CYS A 569 -20.22 16.53 -26.05
N ASP A 570 -21.46 17.01 -26.02
CA ASP A 570 -21.98 17.81 -24.90
C ASP A 570 -22.09 17.00 -23.60
N LYS A 571 -22.39 15.69 -23.69
CA LYS A 571 -22.36 14.79 -22.53
C LYS A 571 -20.93 14.57 -22.02
N LEU A 572 -19.95 14.35 -22.90
CA LEU A 572 -18.54 14.23 -22.54
C LEU A 572 -18.03 15.50 -21.86
N ILE A 573 -18.25 16.67 -22.47
CA ILE A 573 -17.82 17.97 -21.94
C ILE A 573 -18.43 18.21 -20.54
N ARG A 574 -19.74 17.96 -20.37
CA ARG A 574 -20.43 18.13 -19.09
C ARG A 574 -19.91 17.20 -18.00
N GLU A 575 -19.76 15.90 -18.27
CA GLU A 575 -19.27 14.98 -17.24
C GLU A 575 -17.77 15.20 -16.95
N LEU A 576 -16.94 15.54 -17.94
CA LEU A 576 -15.53 15.90 -17.72
C LEU A 576 -15.39 17.11 -16.79
N LYS A 577 -16.10 18.22 -17.08
CA LYS A 577 -16.08 19.43 -16.22
C LYS A 577 -16.54 19.11 -14.79
N LYS A 578 -17.63 18.36 -14.66
CA LYS A 578 -18.17 17.89 -13.36
C LYS A 578 -17.24 16.98 -12.57
N ARG A 579 -16.35 16.21 -13.22
CA ARG A 579 -15.28 15.46 -12.51
C ARG A 579 -14.11 16.36 -12.14
N MET A 580 -13.74 17.28 -13.04
CA MET A 580 -12.67 18.26 -12.82
C MET A 580 -12.92 19.11 -11.57
N GLU A 581 -14.16 19.55 -11.33
CA GLU A 581 -14.60 20.30 -10.14
C GLU A 581 -14.07 19.74 -8.81
N SER A 582 -13.98 18.41 -8.67
CA SER A 582 -13.49 17.78 -7.43
C SER A 582 -11.99 18.04 -7.22
N TYR A 583 -11.18 17.92 -8.28
CA TYR A 583 -9.73 18.21 -8.23
C TYR A 583 -9.49 19.72 -8.10
N SER A 584 -10.21 20.53 -8.86
CA SER A 584 -10.13 22.00 -8.80
C SER A 584 -10.43 22.52 -7.40
N SER A 585 -11.51 22.05 -6.75
CA SER A 585 -11.89 22.53 -5.41
C SER A 585 -10.85 22.24 -4.31
N VAL A 586 -9.94 21.29 -4.52
CA VAL A 586 -8.80 21.05 -3.63
C VAL A 586 -7.60 21.90 -4.08
N ASN A 587 -7.32 21.99 -5.38
CA ASN A 587 -6.24 22.83 -5.91
C ASN A 587 -6.45 24.32 -5.58
N ASP A 588 -7.69 24.78 -5.57
CA ASP A 588 -8.10 26.17 -5.27
C ASP A 588 -7.77 26.60 -3.83
N ILE A 589 -7.54 25.65 -2.91
CA ILE A 589 -7.04 25.94 -1.56
C ILE A 589 -5.56 26.38 -1.63
N PHE A 590 -4.80 25.84 -2.59
CA PHE A 590 -3.36 26.06 -2.77
C PHE A 590 -3.01 27.02 -3.93
N ASN A 591 -4.02 27.60 -4.60
CA ASN A 591 -3.80 28.66 -5.61
C ASN A 591 -3.06 29.89 -5.06
N ILE A 592 -2.96 30.03 -3.71
CA ILE A 592 -2.23 31.07 -3.01
C ILE A 592 -0.77 31.29 -3.49
N PHE A 593 -0.13 30.23 -4.02
CA PHE A 593 1.21 30.28 -4.59
C PHE A 593 1.27 30.94 -5.99
N PHE A 594 0.16 30.91 -6.73
CA PHE A 594 0.07 31.33 -8.13
C PHE A 594 -0.66 32.65 -8.36
N THR A 595 -1.47 33.11 -7.40
CA THR A 595 -2.19 34.39 -7.48
C THR A 595 -1.46 35.52 -6.75
N ASP A 596 -1.47 36.74 -7.30
CA ASP A 596 -0.90 37.90 -6.61
C ASP A 596 -1.63 38.22 -5.30
N SER A 597 -0.89 38.77 -4.34
CA SER A 597 -1.32 38.95 -2.94
C SER A 597 -2.48 39.97 -2.77
N SER A 598 -2.76 40.74 -3.82
CA SER A 598 -3.90 41.67 -3.94
C SER A 598 -5.19 41.05 -4.51
N ASP A 599 -5.15 39.79 -4.95
CA ASP A 599 -6.31 39.10 -5.55
C ASP A 599 -7.34 38.65 -4.50
N LYS A 600 -8.62 38.72 -4.87
CA LYS A 600 -9.72 38.08 -4.14
C LYS A 600 -9.53 36.56 -4.07
N VAL A 601 -8.88 35.94 -5.05
CA VAL A 601 -8.55 34.51 -5.02
C VAL A 601 -7.51 34.21 -3.93
N PHE A 602 -6.48 35.04 -3.78
CA PHE A 602 -5.50 34.91 -2.69
C PHE A 602 -6.18 34.99 -1.32
N GLN A 603 -7.01 36.01 -1.10
CA GLN A 603 -7.79 36.20 0.13
C GLN A 603 -8.81 35.08 0.41
N THR A 604 -9.27 34.38 -0.62
CA THR A 604 -10.16 33.21 -0.49
C THR A 604 -9.36 31.95 -0.15
N SER A 605 -8.20 31.76 -0.79
CA SER A 605 -7.26 30.66 -0.50
C SER A 605 -6.75 30.74 0.93
N LEU A 606 -6.37 31.93 1.40
CA LEU A 606 -5.89 32.18 2.77
C LEU A 606 -6.93 31.76 3.82
N LYS A 607 -8.21 32.13 3.63
CA LYS A 607 -9.32 31.74 4.52
C LYS A 607 -9.65 30.25 4.48
N ASN A 608 -9.43 29.58 3.34
CA ASN A 608 -9.54 28.13 3.26
C ASN A 608 -8.38 27.46 4.02
N ILE A 609 -7.15 27.94 3.84
CA ILE A 609 -5.95 27.45 4.56
C ILE A 609 -6.11 27.65 6.07
N GLU A 610 -6.57 28.81 6.53
CA GLU A 610 -6.94 29.07 7.92
C GLU A 610 -7.95 28.03 8.43
N LYS A 611 -9.07 27.85 7.71
CA LYS A 611 -10.15 26.93 8.10
C LYS A 611 -9.72 25.46 8.21
N PHE A 612 -8.80 25.00 7.37
CA PHE A 612 -8.41 23.57 7.31
C PHE A 612 -7.08 23.26 8.01
N TYR A 613 -6.12 24.20 8.07
CA TYR A 613 -4.73 23.96 8.46
C TYR A 613 -4.22 24.86 9.60
N ALA A 614 -5.09 25.59 10.32
CA ALA A 614 -4.72 26.40 11.51
C ALA A 614 -3.94 25.66 12.62
N LYS A 615 -3.96 24.32 12.63
CA LYS A 615 -3.21 23.48 13.59
C LYS A 615 -1.85 23.03 13.06
N ASP A 616 -1.58 23.25 11.78
CA ASP A 616 -0.40 22.74 11.06
C ASP A 616 0.64 23.83 10.75
N ILE A 617 0.23 25.10 10.67
CA ILE A 617 1.05 26.26 10.29
C ILE A 617 0.69 27.54 11.08
N ASN A 618 1.59 28.53 11.10
CA ASN A 618 1.32 29.88 11.59
C ASN A 618 0.68 30.75 10.50
N ILE A 619 -0.64 30.93 10.59
CA ILE A 619 -1.43 31.75 9.65
C ILE A 619 -1.00 33.23 9.66
N MET A 620 -0.47 33.74 10.79
CA MET A 620 -0.14 35.17 10.93
C MET A 620 1.12 35.56 10.14
N GLU A 621 2.08 34.65 10.00
CA GLU A 621 3.35 34.87 9.27
C GLU A 621 3.25 34.50 7.79
N LEU A 622 2.33 33.57 7.45
CA LEU A 622 2.15 33.04 6.11
C LEU A 622 2.02 34.10 4.97
N PRO A 623 1.31 35.23 5.13
CA PRO A 623 1.17 36.20 4.04
C PRO A 623 2.51 36.84 3.65
N ASP A 624 3.31 37.23 4.63
CA ASP A 624 4.62 37.86 4.44
C ASP A 624 5.66 36.85 3.94
N GLU A 625 5.63 35.62 4.49
CA GLU A 625 6.43 34.48 4.02
C GLU A 625 6.17 34.16 2.54
N ILE A 626 4.90 34.16 2.12
CA ILE A 626 4.51 33.91 0.72
C ILE A 626 4.93 35.06 -0.19
N GLU A 627 4.83 36.33 0.23
CA GLU A 627 5.31 37.45 -0.59
C GLU A 627 6.83 37.36 -0.77
N GLN A 628 7.59 37.14 0.30
CA GLN A 628 9.05 36.93 0.22
C GLN A 628 9.41 35.74 -0.69
N PHE A 629 8.71 34.61 -0.56
CA PHE A 629 8.94 33.42 -1.37
C PHE A 629 8.60 33.65 -2.85
N LYS A 630 7.56 34.42 -3.16
CA LYS A 630 7.22 34.81 -4.54
C LYS A 630 8.32 35.64 -5.18
N GLN A 631 8.92 36.59 -4.46
CA GLN A 631 10.04 37.37 -4.98
C GLN A 631 11.29 36.49 -5.19
N LEU A 632 11.57 35.55 -4.29
CA LEU A 632 12.65 34.57 -4.44
C LEU A 632 12.43 33.64 -5.66
N CYS A 633 11.20 33.16 -5.87
CA CYS A 633 10.85 32.31 -7.02
C CYS A 633 10.87 33.07 -8.35
N LYS A 634 10.50 34.36 -8.36
CA LYS A 634 10.64 35.26 -9.52
C LYS A 634 12.11 35.42 -9.92
N GLY A 635 13.01 35.60 -8.95
CA GLY A 635 14.45 35.69 -9.20
C GLY A 635 15.10 34.42 -9.75
N ASN A 636 14.59 33.23 -9.36
CA ASN A 636 15.19 31.94 -9.71
C ASN A 636 14.43 31.14 -10.80
N ASN A 637 13.33 31.66 -11.36
CA ASN A 637 12.50 31.01 -12.40
C ASN A 637 11.87 29.65 -11.95
N VAL A 638 11.68 29.48 -10.64
CA VAL A 638 11.16 28.26 -9.97
C VAL A 638 9.62 28.21 -9.94
N ALA A 639 8.94 29.34 -10.19
CA ALA A 639 7.51 29.55 -9.92
C ALA A 639 6.49 28.77 -10.79
N LYS A 640 6.83 27.58 -11.32
CA LYS A 640 6.02 26.87 -12.32
C LYS A 640 5.08 25.85 -11.71
N ASN A 641 5.57 24.95 -10.85
CA ASN A 641 4.76 23.95 -10.17
C ASN A 641 5.04 23.92 -8.65
N PRO A 642 4.10 23.44 -7.81
CA PRO A 642 4.33 23.29 -6.35
C PRO A 642 5.45 22.28 -6.04
N GLU A 643 5.68 21.37 -6.98
CA GLU A 643 6.74 20.36 -6.94
C GLU A 643 8.13 20.99 -7.02
N ASP A 644 8.34 21.85 -8.01
CA ASP A 644 9.59 22.61 -8.22
C ASP A 644 9.88 23.50 -7.01
N MET A 645 8.83 24.11 -6.42
CA MET A 645 8.93 24.95 -5.23
C MET A 645 9.41 24.18 -4.00
N LEU A 646 8.86 22.98 -3.74
CA LEU A 646 9.26 22.16 -2.59
C LEU A 646 10.68 21.64 -2.74
N GLU A 647 11.03 21.15 -3.93
CA GLU A 647 12.37 20.66 -4.24
C GLU A 647 13.41 21.79 -4.13
N PHE A 648 13.08 23.01 -4.56
CA PHE A 648 13.94 24.18 -4.39
C PHE A 648 14.16 24.57 -2.92
N ILE A 649 13.11 24.53 -2.08
CA ILE A 649 13.23 24.81 -0.63
C ILE A 649 14.18 23.83 0.06
N ILE A 650 14.05 22.54 -0.27
CA ILE A 650 14.87 21.46 0.30
C ILE A 650 16.31 21.55 -0.21
N ASN A 651 16.50 21.59 -1.53
CA ASN A 651 17.84 21.59 -2.15
C ASN A 651 18.65 22.87 -1.86
N SER A 652 17.98 24.00 -1.62
CA SER A 652 18.63 25.26 -1.19
C SER A 652 18.84 25.34 0.33
N ASN A 653 18.37 24.35 1.10
CA ASN A 653 18.43 24.30 2.56
C ASN A 653 17.80 25.53 3.26
N ILE A 654 16.68 26.03 2.71
CA ILE A 654 15.94 27.22 3.20
C ILE A 654 14.64 26.88 3.95
N VAL A 655 14.49 25.61 4.36
CA VAL A 655 13.33 25.08 5.10
C VAL A 655 13.02 25.89 6.37
N SER A 656 14.06 26.40 7.06
CA SER A 656 13.92 27.22 8.26
C SER A 656 13.46 28.66 8.01
N THR A 657 13.51 29.13 6.75
CA THR A 657 13.01 30.46 6.33
C THR A 657 11.60 30.39 5.77
N PHE A 658 11.22 29.28 5.14
CA PHE A 658 9.93 29.09 4.47
C PHE A 658 9.18 27.86 5.02
N CYS A 659 9.03 27.82 6.35
CA CYS A 659 8.55 26.64 7.06
C CYS A 659 7.04 26.39 6.91
N ASN A 660 6.21 27.44 6.86
CA ASN A 660 4.78 27.28 6.66
C ASN A 660 4.47 26.90 5.19
N ILE A 661 5.27 27.41 4.26
CA ILE A 661 5.23 27.04 2.84
C ILE A 661 5.69 25.58 2.64
N GLU A 662 6.79 25.15 3.28
CA GLU A 662 7.26 23.75 3.23
C GLU A 662 6.16 22.78 3.68
N ILE A 663 5.49 23.09 4.79
CA ILE A 663 4.39 22.31 5.32
C ILE A 663 3.21 22.27 4.34
N LEU A 664 2.77 23.41 3.80
CA LEU A 664 1.67 23.47 2.84
C LEU A 664 1.99 22.71 1.54
N LEU A 665 3.23 22.78 1.04
CA LEU A 665 3.65 22.08 -0.17
C LEU A 665 3.77 20.56 0.06
N ARG A 666 4.23 20.12 1.24
CA ARG A 666 4.18 18.69 1.64
C ARG A 666 2.75 18.18 1.79
N ILE A 667 1.88 18.95 2.44
CA ILE A 667 0.44 18.63 2.51
C ILE A 667 -0.12 18.48 1.09
N TYR A 668 0.12 19.45 0.19
CA TYR A 668 -0.32 19.38 -1.20
C TYR A 668 0.19 18.13 -1.93
N ARG A 669 1.50 17.84 -1.89
CA ARG A 669 2.11 16.69 -2.61
C ARG A 669 1.69 15.34 -2.01
N SER A 670 1.30 15.30 -0.73
CA SER A 670 0.71 14.12 -0.08
C SER A 670 -0.69 13.76 -0.57
N ILE A 671 -1.44 14.69 -1.20
CA ILE A 671 -2.82 14.42 -1.66
C ILE A 671 -2.79 13.57 -2.94
N PRO A 672 -3.52 12.43 -2.98
CA PRO A 672 -3.57 11.55 -4.15
C PRO A 672 -4.51 12.07 -5.25
N ILE A 673 -4.27 11.59 -6.47
CA ILE A 673 -5.09 11.88 -7.68
C ILE A 673 -5.81 10.63 -8.18
N SER A 674 -5.34 9.45 -7.78
CA SER A 674 -5.73 8.17 -8.35
C SER A 674 -5.58 7.03 -7.33
N ASN A 675 -6.40 5.99 -7.49
CA ASN A 675 -6.27 4.74 -6.73
C ASN A 675 -5.46 3.69 -7.50
N ALA A 676 -4.61 4.10 -8.46
CA ALA A 676 -3.81 3.20 -9.28
C ALA A 676 -2.95 2.21 -8.46
N SER A 677 -2.49 2.59 -7.27
CA SER A 677 -1.78 1.67 -6.36
C SER A 677 -2.70 0.60 -5.76
N GLY A 678 -3.99 0.89 -5.55
CA GLY A 678 -5.02 -0.10 -5.22
C GLY A 678 -5.21 -1.11 -6.35
N GLU A 679 -5.40 -0.61 -7.59
CA GLU A 679 -5.48 -1.45 -8.80
C GLU A 679 -4.22 -2.33 -8.99
N ARG A 680 -3.04 -1.81 -8.68
CA ARG A 680 -1.77 -2.56 -8.65
C ARG A 680 -1.75 -3.62 -7.55
N SER A 681 -2.19 -3.29 -6.33
CA SER A 681 -2.26 -4.26 -5.21
C SER A 681 -3.15 -5.47 -5.56
N PHE A 682 -4.31 -5.28 -6.20
CA PHE A 682 -5.17 -6.39 -6.61
C PHE A 682 -4.53 -7.31 -7.67
N SER A 683 -3.57 -6.78 -8.43
CA SER A 683 -2.74 -7.56 -9.35
C SER A 683 -1.65 -8.36 -8.60
N THR A 684 -1.32 -7.99 -7.36
CA THR A 684 -0.58 -8.83 -6.40
C THR A 684 -1.47 -9.87 -5.74
N LEU A 685 -2.67 -9.50 -5.28
CA LEU A 685 -3.64 -10.41 -4.67
C LEU A 685 -3.89 -11.64 -5.56
N LYS A 686 -4.08 -11.42 -6.87
CA LYS A 686 -4.30 -12.48 -7.88
C LYS A 686 -3.07 -13.35 -8.19
N ARG A 687 -1.87 -12.95 -7.75
CA ARG A 687 -0.63 -13.77 -7.82
C ARG A 687 -0.39 -14.55 -6.52
N VAL A 688 -0.68 -13.93 -5.38
CA VAL A 688 -0.56 -14.54 -4.04
C VAL A 688 -1.65 -15.58 -3.79
N LYS A 689 -2.92 -15.22 -4.04
CA LYS A 689 -4.09 -16.09 -3.83
C LYS A 689 -4.66 -16.54 -5.18
N THR A 690 -4.12 -17.63 -5.70
CA THR A 690 -4.56 -18.30 -6.94
C THR A 690 -5.48 -19.48 -6.63
N TYR A 691 -6.18 -20.04 -7.63
CA TYR A 691 -7.07 -21.20 -7.47
C TYR A 691 -6.40 -22.37 -6.73
N LEU A 692 -5.12 -22.63 -7.00
CA LEU A 692 -4.31 -23.69 -6.37
C LEU A 692 -3.72 -23.29 -5.00
N ARG A 693 -3.96 -22.05 -4.53
CA ARG A 693 -3.46 -21.48 -3.26
C ARG A 693 -4.60 -20.90 -2.40
N ASN A 694 -5.85 -21.28 -2.66
CA ASN A 694 -7.00 -20.58 -2.09
C ASN A 694 -7.17 -20.77 -0.57
N CYS A 695 -6.53 -21.80 0.01
CA CYS A 695 -6.58 -22.11 1.45
C CYS A 695 -5.65 -21.25 2.33
N LEU A 696 -5.12 -20.13 1.83
CA LEU A 696 -4.42 -19.14 2.66
C LEU A 696 -5.42 -18.42 3.58
N ASN A 697 -5.09 -18.29 4.87
CA ASN A 697 -5.81 -17.40 5.78
C ASN A 697 -5.58 -15.93 5.42
N GLN A 698 -6.36 -15.04 6.04
CA GLN A 698 -6.29 -13.59 5.79
C GLN A 698 -4.88 -13.04 6.06
N ASP A 699 -4.27 -13.43 7.17
CA ASP A 699 -3.00 -12.85 7.64
C ASP A 699 -1.84 -13.21 6.72
N ASN A 700 -1.70 -14.48 6.30
CA ASN A 700 -0.68 -14.85 5.31
C ASN A 700 -0.98 -14.26 3.92
N THR A 701 -2.25 -14.10 3.54
CA THR A 701 -2.61 -13.43 2.27
C THR A 701 -2.18 -11.97 2.28
N SER A 702 -2.45 -11.26 3.38
CA SER A 702 -2.09 -9.85 3.58
C SER A 702 -0.57 -9.67 3.70
N SER A 703 0.10 -10.48 4.52
CA SER A 703 1.56 -10.46 4.71
C SER A 703 2.32 -10.78 3.41
N LEU A 704 1.94 -11.83 2.67
CA LEU A 704 2.57 -12.13 1.37
C LEU A 704 2.30 -11.04 0.32
N ALA A 705 1.19 -10.32 0.40
CA ALA A 705 0.93 -9.17 -0.47
C ALA A 705 1.84 -7.97 -0.11
N VAL A 706 1.99 -7.64 1.18
CA VAL A 706 2.90 -6.58 1.67
C VAL A 706 4.33 -6.86 1.24
N LEU A 707 4.83 -8.08 1.49
CA LEU A 707 6.17 -8.52 1.08
C LEU A 707 6.41 -8.55 -0.44
N ASN A 708 5.34 -8.55 -1.25
CA ASN A 708 5.44 -8.50 -2.69
C ASN A 708 5.35 -7.09 -3.28
N VAL A 709 4.49 -6.23 -2.72
CA VAL A 709 4.37 -4.82 -3.15
C VAL A 709 5.58 -4.03 -2.69
N GLU A 710 5.85 -4.04 -1.39
CA GLU A 710 6.93 -3.28 -0.72
C GLU A 710 8.26 -4.06 -0.75
N SER A 711 8.54 -4.66 -1.91
CA SER A 711 9.74 -5.48 -2.11
C SER A 711 11.04 -4.66 -2.12
N ASP A 712 10.97 -3.35 -2.35
CA ASP A 712 12.08 -2.41 -2.15
C ASP A 712 12.50 -2.37 -0.67
N ILE A 713 11.54 -2.13 0.24
CA ILE A 713 11.77 -2.11 1.70
C ILE A 713 12.25 -3.49 2.18
N LEU A 714 11.64 -4.58 1.70
CA LEU A 714 12.03 -5.94 2.07
C LEU A 714 13.48 -6.28 1.68
N ASN A 715 14.02 -5.68 0.61
CA ASN A 715 15.42 -5.84 0.22
C ASN A 715 16.39 -4.95 1.04
N VAL A 716 15.91 -4.12 1.98
CA VAL A 716 16.71 -3.29 2.90
C VAL A 716 16.68 -3.83 4.33
N ILE A 717 15.54 -4.38 4.79
CA ILE A 717 15.43 -5.07 6.09
C ILE A 717 16.44 -6.23 6.16
N ASP A 718 17.06 -6.42 7.32
CA ASP A 718 18.08 -7.45 7.62
C ASP A 718 19.22 -7.50 6.59
N LYS A 719 19.91 -6.37 6.40
CA LYS A 719 21.17 -6.21 5.67
C LYS A 719 22.31 -5.81 6.60
#